data_AF-A0A2W0E8F1-F1
#
_entry.id   AF-A0A2W0E8F1-F1
#
_cell.length_a   1.000
_cell.length_b   1.000
_cell.length_c   1.000
_cell.angle_alpha   90.00
_cell.angle_beta   90.00
_cell.angle_gamma   90.00
#
_symmetry.space_group_name_H-M   'P 1'
#
loop_
_entity.id
_entity.type
_entity.pdbx_description
1 polymer ?
#
loop_
_entity_poly.entity_id
_entity_poly.type
_entity_poly.pdbx_seq_one_letter_code
_entity_poly.pdbx_strand_id
1 'polypeptide(L)'
;MKKINDRLLSWASMLEDNTEQQARTTARMPFVFPHLALMPDAHLGLGATVGSVIPTLGAIMPAAVGVDIGCGMIAVRTQFTATDLPADLQGLREQIERAIPLSAGASNRKIVATAAPRIAELEAMAETAGFDPDGVHGGWRNQLGTLGSGNHFIEVSLDEQDRGWLFLHSGSRGVGNKIAQRHIKVAKQAMERWWIQLADPDLAYLVEGTPEFDRYIAELRWAQHFALLNREEMMDRVVRQLSEVVGTPVDERERINCHHNFTQRETHWGKSVWVSRKGAIQAKAGQPGLIPGSMGTASYVVEGLGNKPSLESSPHGAGRLFSRSAARRTFTHEQLREAMAGIEYRDTDAFLDEIPAAYKPIDQVMADAEDLVSIRHTLRQLVNVKGDWDAPTVGPEARGGITTGLRSDRGRHHHPARPGQDGARRARLSVMSDTAEHAAKETGRQVRRAADSRWFEITARAGFVGSGIVHLLIGYLAILLGIGNASSGGETDQSGALQQIAAVPGGVFLLWLIAVGTAALTVRLVVEAIVGGRSDTTRGWLARLKDVAKAVVYGVIAYSAASYALGAGSSSSSSSQSAAAKTLATPGGVFVLLLAGAIAVAVGIGLVVIGCRRSFRKQITRPSGQLDRVVTVLGVVGYIGKGIAVVIVGVLIAVAGLQSDPDQATGLDAAFDAVRSMPGGVFVLVAIGIGFLAFGVYSFFRARFARL
;
A
#
# COMPACT_ATOMS: atom_id res chain seq x y z
N MET A 1 30.02 -19.93 -0.73
CA MET A 1 29.89 -18.87 -1.75
C MET A 1 29.79 -19.44 -3.17
N LYS A 2 28.80 -19.00 -3.96
CA LYS A 2 28.59 -19.30 -5.38
C LYS A 2 28.86 -18.05 -6.22
N LYS A 3 29.78 -18.14 -7.18
CA LYS A 3 29.98 -17.09 -8.20
C LYS A 3 28.92 -17.25 -9.29
N ILE A 4 27.92 -16.39 -9.29
CA ILE A 4 26.81 -16.43 -10.27
C ILE A 4 27.26 -15.86 -11.62
N ASN A 5 28.05 -14.79 -11.60
CA ASN A 5 28.84 -14.26 -12.71
C ASN A 5 29.95 -13.34 -12.17
N ASP A 6 30.70 -12.66 -13.04
CA ASP A 6 31.80 -11.77 -12.63
C ASP A 6 31.36 -10.54 -11.82
N ARG A 7 30.07 -10.18 -11.86
CA ARG A 7 29.51 -9.02 -11.15
C ARG A 7 28.54 -9.38 -10.03
N LEU A 8 28.35 -10.67 -9.74
CA LEU A 8 27.37 -11.15 -8.76
C LEU A 8 27.89 -12.39 -8.03
N LEU A 9 28.09 -12.25 -6.73
CA LEU A 9 28.42 -13.33 -5.81
C LEU A 9 27.23 -13.59 -4.88
N SER A 10 27.02 -14.84 -4.50
CA SER A 10 25.94 -15.23 -3.58
C SER A 10 26.43 -16.18 -2.51
N TRP A 11 26.04 -15.94 -1.27
CA TRP A 11 26.17 -16.89 -0.17
C TRP A 11 24.88 -17.67 0.11
N ALA A 12 23.75 -17.28 -0.50
CA ALA A 12 22.48 -17.98 -0.30
C ALA A 12 22.47 -19.37 -0.96
N SER A 13 22.35 -20.42 -0.14
CA SER A 13 22.01 -21.78 -0.59
C SER A 13 20.55 -21.87 -1.07
N MET A 14 19.65 -21.14 -0.40
CA MET A 14 18.24 -21.03 -0.74
C MET A 14 17.95 -19.69 -1.43
N LEU A 15 17.96 -19.68 -2.76
CA LEU A 15 17.72 -18.48 -3.57
C LEU A 15 16.66 -18.76 -4.66
N GLU A 16 15.57 -17.98 -4.63
CA GLU A 16 14.49 -18.08 -5.62
C GLU A 16 14.89 -17.42 -6.95
N ASP A 17 14.39 -17.96 -8.08
CA ASP A 17 14.71 -17.47 -9.43
C ASP A 17 14.42 -15.98 -9.62
N ASN A 18 13.28 -15.50 -9.13
CA ASN A 18 12.91 -14.08 -9.22
C ASN A 18 13.85 -13.18 -8.41
N THR A 19 14.33 -13.69 -7.27
CA THR A 19 15.30 -12.99 -6.41
C THR A 19 16.65 -12.91 -7.11
N GLU A 20 17.13 -14.01 -7.69
CA GLU A 20 18.36 -14.04 -8.47
C GLU A 20 18.27 -13.10 -9.68
N GLN A 21 17.14 -13.10 -10.40
CA GLN A 21 16.94 -12.26 -11.57
C GLN A 21 16.96 -10.75 -11.23
N GLN A 22 16.37 -10.35 -10.11
CA GLN A 22 16.44 -8.96 -9.62
C GLN A 22 17.90 -8.57 -9.31
N ALA A 23 18.66 -9.44 -8.65
CA ALA A 23 20.06 -9.20 -8.33
C ALA A 23 20.93 -9.13 -9.60
N ARG A 24 20.70 -10.01 -10.58
CA ARG A 24 21.37 -9.97 -11.90
C ARG A 24 21.12 -8.66 -12.62
N THR A 25 19.90 -8.14 -12.55
CA THR A 25 19.52 -6.87 -13.18
C THR A 25 20.27 -5.71 -12.51
N THR A 26 20.32 -5.70 -11.17
CA THR A 26 21.05 -4.69 -10.39
C THR A 26 22.56 -4.75 -10.67
N ALA A 27 23.15 -5.94 -10.70
CA ALA A 27 24.58 -6.15 -10.93
C ALA A 27 25.06 -5.73 -12.34
N ARG A 28 24.13 -5.58 -13.31
CA ARG A 28 24.46 -5.10 -14.66
C ARG A 28 24.64 -3.59 -14.75
N MET A 29 24.24 -2.84 -13.73
CA MET A 29 24.39 -1.39 -13.73
C MET A 29 25.86 -1.00 -13.94
N PRO A 30 26.15 -0.01 -14.80
CA PRO A 30 27.50 0.22 -15.32
C PRO A 30 28.50 0.71 -14.26
N PHE A 31 28.00 1.29 -13.18
CA PHE A 31 28.79 1.84 -12.08
C PHE A 31 28.92 0.88 -10.88
N VAL A 32 28.34 -0.33 -10.92
CA VAL A 32 28.54 -1.33 -9.87
C VAL A 32 29.98 -1.85 -9.91
N PHE A 33 30.70 -1.74 -8.80
CA PHE A 33 32.11 -2.12 -8.71
C PHE A 33 32.51 -2.53 -7.29
N PRO A 34 33.27 -3.63 -7.10
CA PRO A 34 33.69 -4.59 -8.12
C PRO A 34 32.55 -5.51 -8.58
N HIS A 35 31.66 -5.88 -7.66
CA HIS A 35 30.54 -6.79 -7.86
C HIS A 35 29.47 -6.57 -6.78
N LEU A 36 28.25 -7.04 -7.04
CA LEU A 36 27.19 -7.14 -6.04
C LEU A 36 27.38 -8.43 -5.23
N ALA A 37 27.17 -8.36 -3.90
CA ALA A 37 27.15 -9.54 -3.03
C ALA A 37 25.74 -9.79 -2.48
N LEU A 38 25.25 -11.03 -2.60
CA LEU A 38 24.02 -11.49 -1.95
C LEU A 38 24.36 -12.29 -0.69
N MET A 39 23.78 -11.86 0.42
CA MET A 39 23.85 -12.54 1.70
C MET A 39 22.90 -13.76 1.72
N PRO A 40 23.08 -14.72 2.64
CA PRO A 40 22.28 -15.94 2.67
C PRO A 40 20.76 -15.75 2.83
N ASP A 41 20.37 -14.66 3.48
CA ASP A 41 19.00 -14.25 3.73
C ASP A 41 18.34 -13.53 2.53
N ALA A 42 19.01 -13.53 1.37
CA ALA A 42 18.56 -12.82 0.18
C ALA A 42 17.16 -13.25 -0.29
N HIS A 43 16.28 -12.29 -0.52
CA HIS A 43 14.92 -12.50 -1.00
C HIS A 43 14.39 -11.27 -1.75
N LEU A 44 13.32 -11.47 -2.54
CA LEU A 44 12.74 -10.44 -3.38
C LEU A 44 12.40 -9.17 -2.58
N GLY A 45 12.89 -8.03 -3.04
CA GLY A 45 12.68 -6.74 -2.40
C GLY A 45 12.04 -5.71 -3.33
N LEU A 46 11.57 -4.59 -2.76
CA LEU A 46 11.13 -3.43 -3.54
C LEU A 46 12.36 -2.67 -4.07
N GLY A 47 12.55 -2.61 -5.38
CA GLY A 47 13.67 -1.97 -6.04
C GLY A 47 14.91 -2.87 -6.17
N ALA A 48 15.63 -3.07 -5.08
CA ALA A 48 16.69 -4.09 -5.02
C ALA A 48 16.32 -5.24 -4.09
N THR A 49 16.94 -6.39 -4.32
CA THR A 49 16.91 -7.58 -3.47
C THR A 49 17.23 -7.21 -2.02
N VAL A 50 16.46 -7.71 -1.04
CA VAL A 50 16.86 -7.65 0.38
C VAL A 50 17.94 -8.72 0.60
N GLY A 51 18.92 -8.48 1.45
CA GLY A 51 20.13 -9.30 1.55
C GLY A 51 21.17 -8.92 0.49
N SER A 52 21.16 -7.68 -0.02
CA SER A 52 22.12 -7.25 -1.05
C SER A 52 23.09 -6.19 -0.52
N VAL A 53 24.33 -6.30 -0.98
CA VAL A 53 25.41 -5.33 -0.79
C VAL A 53 25.83 -4.84 -2.16
N ILE A 54 25.57 -3.57 -2.43
CA ILE A 54 25.64 -2.96 -3.75
C ILE A 54 26.66 -1.83 -3.72
N PRO A 55 27.91 -2.07 -4.15
CA PRO A 55 28.92 -1.04 -4.20
C PRO A 55 28.87 -0.30 -5.55
N THR A 56 28.90 1.03 -5.51
CA THR A 56 28.74 1.88 -6.70
C THR A 56 29.80 2.97 -6.79
N LEU A 57 30.25 3.27 -8.00
CA LEU A 57 31.19 4.35 -8.31
C LEU A 57 30.42 5.62 -8.67
N GLY A 58 30.56 6.68 -7.87
CA GLY A 58 30.05 8.01 -8.20
C GLY A 58 28.54 8.09 -8.42
N ALA A 59 27.76 7.13 -7.93
CA ALA A 59 26.31 7.09 -8.08
C ALA A 59 25.66 6.35 -6.92
N ILE A 60 24.41 6.67 -6.57
CA ILE A 60 23.61 5.89 -5.61
C ILE A 60 22.20 5.70 -6.17
N MET A 61 21.63 4.51 -5.98
CA MET A 61 20.25 4.17 -6.31
C MET A 61 19.40 4.25 -5.03
N PRO A 62 18.58 5.30 -4.81
CA PRO A 62 17.87 5.46 -3.54
C PRO A 62 16.93 4.30 -3.18
N ALA A 63 16.30 3.65 -4.17
CA ALA A 63 15.44 2.49 -3.90
C ALA A 63 16.23 1.23 -3.50
N ALA A 64 17.52 1.18 -3.86
CA ALA A 64 18.42 0.08 -3.51
C ALA A 64 18.89 0.15 -2.06
N VAL A 65 18.82 1.33 -1.40
CA VAL A 65 19.08 1.47 0.05
C VAL A 65 17.88 0.97 0.88
N GLY A 66 16.67 1.16 0.36
CA GLY A 66 15.43 0.78 1.02
C GLY A 66 14.62 1.97 1.54
N VAL A 67 13.36 1.70 1.84
CA VAL A 67 12.39 2.73 2.28
C VAL A 67 12.35 2.93 3.80
N ASP A 68 13.16 2.19 4.55
CA ASP A 68 13.40 2.40 5.97
C ASP A 68 14.91 2.59 6.18
N ILE A 69 15.35 3.82 5.92
CA ILE A 69 16.75 4.22 5.99
C ILE A 69 17.25 4.03 7.43
N GLY A 70 18.45 3.47 7.59
CA GLY A 70 19.04 3.24 8.90
C GLY A 70 18.33 2.18 9.73
N CYS A 71 17.38 1.39 9.18
CA CYS A 71 16.86 0.20 9.87
C CYS A 71 18.03 -0.67 10.35
N GLY A 72 17.93 -1.18 11.57
CA GLY A 72 19.06 -1.73 12.31
C GLY A 72 18.64 -2.47 13.57
N MET A 73 19.62 -3.08 14.23
CA MET A 73 19.46 -3.78 15.49
C MET A 73 20.25 -3.08 16.59
N ILE A 74 19.78 -3.18 17.83
CA ILE A 74 20.53 -2.85 19.03
C ILE A 74 20.34 -3.97 20.05
N ALA A 75 21.40 -4.32 20.77
CA ALA A 75 21.33 -5.29 21.85
C ALA A 75 22.17 -4.87 23.05
N VAL A 76 21.70 -5.21 24.25
CA VAL A 76 22.39 -4.97 25.53
C VAL A 76 22.46 -6.27 26.31
N ARG A 77 23.67 -6.65 26.73
CA ARG A 77 23.86 -7.73 27.71
C ARG A 77 23.80 -7.16 29.11
N THR A 78 23.01 -7.79 29.97
CA THR A 78 22.85 -7.40 31.37
C THR A 78 23.66 -8.31 32.29
N GLN A 79 23.71 -7.95 33.57
CA GLN A 79 24.25 -8.82 34.63
C GLN A 79 23.29 -9.95 35.04
N PHE A 80 22.00 -9.84 34.68
CA PHE A 80 20.98 -10.77 35.11
C PHE A 80 21.07 -12.11 34.41
N THR A 81 20.58 -13.13 35.08
CA THR A 81 20.45 -14.51 34.57
C THR A 81 18.99 -14.95 34.58
N ALA A 82 18.71 -16.14 34.04
CA ALA A 82 17.37 -16.73 34.04
C ALA A 82 16.69 -16.70 35.43
N THR A 83 17.45 -16.88 36.52
CA THR A 83 16.91 -16.92 37.88
C THR A 83 16.57 -15.55 38.46
N ASP A 84 17.10 -14.47 37.89
CA ASP A 84 16.81 -13.10 38.32
C ASP A 84 15.53 -12.55 37.67
N LEU A 85 15.08 -13.18 36.59
CA LEU A 85 13.85 -12.81 35.89
C LEU A 85 12.62 -13.38 36.62
N PRO A 86 11.48 -12.65 36.61
CA PRO A 86 10.25 -13.17 37.20
C PRO A 86 9.77 -14.42 36.45
N ALA A 87 9.12 -15.33 37.17
CA ALA A 87 8.55 -16.55 36.59
C ALA A 87 7.45 -16.24 35.54
N ASP A 88 6.68 -15.17 35.77
CA ASP A 88 5.71 -14.65 34.81
C ASP A 88 6.27 -13.40 34.12
N LEU A 89 6.48 -13.49 32.80
CA LEU A 89 7.05 -12.45 31.97
C LEU A 89 5.99 -11.52 31.36
N GLN A 90 4.69 -11.81 31.53
CA GLN A 90 3.60 -10.99 31.00
C GLN A 90 3.69 -9.54 31.50
N GLY A 91 3.99 -9.37 32.79
CA GLY A 91 4.16 -8.05 33.40
C GLY A 91 5.31 -7.24 32.79
N LEU A 92 6.39 -7.90 32.37
CA LEU A 92 7.52 -7.26 31.68
C LEU A 92 7.12 -6.88 30.25
N ARG A 93 6.49 -7.80 29.51
CA ARG A 93 5.95 -7.53 28.16
C ARG A 93 5.07 -6.29 28.18
N GLU A 94 4.05 -6.26 29.03
CA GLU A 94 3.10 -5.15 29.09
C GLU A 94 3.74 -3.82 29.47
N GLN A 95 4.75 -3.82 30.33
CA GLN A 95 5.50 -2.61 30.68
C GLN A 95 6.28 -2.05 29.48
N ILE A 96 6.97 -2.93 28.73
CA ILE A 96 7.64 -2.55 27.49
C ILE A 96 6.64 -1.97 26.48
N GLU A 97 5.49 -2.63 26.29
CA GLU A 97 4.44 -2.17 25.38
C GLU A 97 3.84 -0.81 25.77
N ARG A 98 3.77 -0.49 27.07
CA ARG A 98 3.32 0.81 27.57
C ARG A 98 4.38 1.90 27.40
N ALA A 99 5.65 1.57 27.58
CA ALA A 99 6.76 2.51 27.52
C ALA A 99 7.15 2.91 26.08
N ILE A 100 6.89 2.03 25.11
CA ILE A 100 7.31 2.20 23.72
C ILE A 100 6.10 2.13 22.77
N PRO A 101 5.77 3.21 22.04
CA PRO A 101 4.73 3.15 21.01
C PRO A 101 5.08 2.16 19.90
N LEU A 102 4.23 1.16 19.68
CA LEU A 102 4.56 0.00 18.85
C LEU A 102 4.09 0.11 17.39
N SER A 103 2.85 0.54 17.13
CA SER A 103 2.22 0.31 15.81
C SER A 103 2.53 1.34 14.71
N ALA A 104 2.13 1.03 13.48
CA ALA A 104 2.21 1.95 12.34
C ALA A 104 1.49 3.28 12.67
N GLY A 105 2.17 4.42 12.44
CA GLY A 105 1.62 5.73 12.74
C GLY A 105 1.54 6.10 14.22
N ALA A 106 1.91 5.21 15.14
CA ALA A 106 2.03 5.54 16.55
C ALA A 106 3.19 6.55 16.78
N SER A 107 2.99 7.45 17.73
CA SER A 107 3.98 8.46 18.12
C SER A 107 3.88 8.75 19.61
N ASN A 108 4.97 9.27 20.19
CA ASN A 108 4.95 9.75 21.56
C ASN A 108 4.02 10.97 21.66
N ARG A 109 3.23 11.03 22.73
CA ARG A 109 2.30 12.16 22.97
C ARG A 109 3.04 13.44 23.37
N LYS A 110 4.22 13.31 23.96
CA LYS A 110 5.12 14.38 24.37
C LYS A 110 6.56 13.93 24.19
N ILE A 111 7.45 14.89 24.01
CA ILE A 111 8.89 14.64 24.09
C ILE A 111 9.22 14.32 25.54
N VAL A 112 9.78 13.13 25.79
CA VAL A 112 10.26 12.73 27.10
C VAL A 112 11.67 13.29 27.35
N ALA A 113 12.04 13.47 28.61
CA ALA A 113 13.31 14.11 28.97
C ALA A 113 14.54 13.40 28.39
N THR A 114 14.51 12.07 28.30
CA THR A 114 15.59 11.24 27.69
C THR A 114 15.72 11.45 26.18
N ALA A 115 14.62 11.77 25.50
CA ALA A 115 14.60 12.00 24.05
C ALA A 115 15.01 13.43 23.67
N ALA A 116 14.82 14.41 24.56
CA ALA A 116 15.12 15.82 24.30
C ALA A 116 16.57 16.10 23.83
N PRO A 117 17.64 15.59 24.48
CA PRO A 117 19.00 15.83 24.01
C PRO A 117 19.28 15.21 22.64
N ARG A 118 18.72 14.02 22.37
CA ARG A 118 18.83 13.33 21.08
C ARG A 118 18.13 14.10 19.95
N ILE A 119 16.99 14.73 20.27
CA ILE A 119 16.28 15.61 19.33
C ILE A 119 17.11 16.86 19.04
N ALA A 120 17.69 17.50 20.05
CA ALA A 120 18.53 18.68 19.87
C ALA A 120 19.76 18.37 18.99
N GLU A 121 20.37 17.18 19.17
CA GLU A 121 21.45 16.71 18.31
C GLU A 121 21.01 16.56 16.85
N LEU A 122 19.83 15.98 16.61
CA LEU A 122 19.26 15.84 15.27
C LEU A 122 18.90 17.19 14.65
N GLU A 123 18.44 18.16 15.44
CA GLU A 123 18.18 19.53 14.98
C GLU A 123 19.48 20.23 14.56
N ALA A 124 20.54 20.15 15.38
CA ALA A 124 21.84 20.72 15.05
C ALA A 124 22.46 20.09 13.79
N MET A 125 22.31 18.76 13.63
CA MET A 125 22.75 18.05 12.45
C MET A 125 21.96 18.47 11.20
N ALA A 126 20.64 18.68 11.32
CA ALA A 126 19.81 19.15 10.23
C ALA A 126 20.18 20.58 9.82
N GLU A 127 20.39 21.48 10.79
CA GLU A 127 20.81 22.86 10.55
C GLU A 127 22.16 22.91 9.81
N THR A 128 23.14 22.16 10.30
CA THR A 128 24.47 22.05 9.66
C THR A 128 24.38 21.53 8.22
N ALA A 129 23.43 20.62 7.96
CA ALA A 129 23.18 20.05 6.64
C ALA A 129 22.32 20.94 5.72
N GLY A 130 21.80 22.07 6.22
CA GLY A 130 20.82 22.90 5.49
C GLY A 130 19.52 22.14 5.17
N PHE A 131 19.16 21.18 6.01
CA PHE A 131 18.00 20.31 5.87
C PHE A 131 16.89 20.76 6.83
N ASP A 132 15.64 20.77 6.35
CA ASP A 132 14.44 21.00 7.16
C ASP A 132 13.65 19.67 7.32
N PRO A 133 13.82 18.95 8.44
CA PRO A 133 13.07 17.72 8.72
C PRO A 133 11.57 17.97 8.92
N ASP A 134 11.16 19.17 9.35
CA ASP A 134 9.75 19.50 9.58
C ASP A 134 8.99 19.62 8.26
N GLY A 135 9.63 20.16 7.23
CA GLY A 135 9.12 20.17 5.86
C GLY A 135 8.93 18.76 5.27
N VAL A 136 9.66 17.75 5.74
CA VAL A 136 9.46 16.35 5.35
C VAL A 136 8.39 15.68 6.21
N HIS A 137 8.49 15.83 7.53
CA HIS A 137 7.58 15.22 8.48
C HIS A 137 7.49 16.04 9.78
N GLY A 138 6.57 17.01 9.87
CA GLY A 138 6.43 17.88 11.06
C GLY A 138 6.20 17.19 12.42
N GLY A 139 5.85 15.90 12.44
CA GLY A 139 5.78 15.09 13.67
C GLY A 139 7.02 14.25 13.99
N TRP A 140 8.17 14.47 13.32
CA TRP A 140 9.33 13.57 13.41
C TRP A 140 9.90 13.46 14.83
N ARG A 141 9.89 14.55 15.61
CA ARG A 141 10.35 14.56 17.02
C ARG A 141 9.61 13.54 17.88
N ASN A 142 8.30 13.43 17.67
CA ASN A 142 7.45 12.48 18.39
C ASN A 142 7.61 11.03 17.89
N GLN A 143 8.26 10.81 16.74
CA GLN A 143 8.59 9.46 16.26
C GLN A 143 9.85 8.89 16.91
N LEU A 144 10.70 9.71 17.54
CA LEU A 144 11.88 9.23 18.24
C LEU A 144 11.48 8.45 19.50
N GLY A 145 12.03 7.25 19.67
CA GLY A 145 11.63 6.31 20.72
C GLY A 145 10.37 5.52 20.36
N THR A 146 10.15 5.17 19.08
CA THR A 146 9.00 4.36 18.64
C THR A 146 9.44 3.17 17.80
N LEU A 147 8.77 2.02 17.99
CA LEU A 147 9.17 0.76 17.38
C LEU A 147 8.73 0.67 15.92
N GLY A 148 7.42 0.77 15.69
CA GLY A 148 6.80 0.55 14.40
C GLY A 148 6.25 -0.83 14.12
N SER A 149 5.61 -0.93 12.96
CA SER A 149 5.10 -2.18 12.40
C SER A 149 6.11 -2.86 11.48
N GLY A 150 5.71 -3.97 10.87
CA GLY A 150 6.56 -4.75 9.97
C GLY A 150 7.40 -5.75 10.76
N ASN A 151 8.66 -5.93 10.39
CA ASN A 151 9.59 -6.86 11.05
C ASN A 151 10.29 -6.24 12.28
N HIS A 152 9.82 -5.09 12.78
CA HIS A 152 10.36 -4.46 13.98
C HIS A 152 9.82 -5.15 15.22
N PHE A 153 10.70 -5.39 16.20
CA PHE A 153 10.37 -6.12 17.42
C PHE A 153 11.30 -5.71 18.57
N ILE A 154 10.93 -6.11 19.78
CA ILE A 154 11.76 -6.10 20.98
C ILE A 154 11.73 -7.50 21.57
N GLU A 155 12.89 -8.01 21.95
CA GLU A 155 13.09 -9.33 22.54
C GLU A 155 13.81 -9.21 23.88
N VAL A 156 13.37 -10.00 24.85
CA VAL A 156 14.16 -10.34 26.04
C VAL A 156 14.57 -11.78 25.87
N SER A 157 15.87 -12.05 25.89
CA SER A 157 16.44 -13.35 25.55
C SER A 157 17.49 -13.78 26.56
N LEU A 158 17.83 -15.06 26.52
CA LEU A 158 18.97 -15.62 27.26
C LEU A 158 20.01 -16.15 26.27
N ASP A 159 21.29 -15.99 26.59
CA ASP A 159 22.37 -16.65 25.85
C ASP A 159 22.62 -18.09 26.32
N GLU A 160 23.62 -18.74 25.75
CA GLU A 160 24.01 -20.12 26.08
C GLU A 160 24.49 -20.32 27.54
N GLN A 161 24.73 -19.23 28.28
CA GLN A 161 25.09 -19.23 29.70
C GLN A 161 23.94 -18.74 30.59
N ASP A 162 22.72 -18.70 30.05
CA ASP A 162 21.52 -18.18 30.70
C ASP A 162 21.65 -16.72 31.18
N ARG A 163 22.47 -15.90 30.51
CA ARG A 163 22.59 -14.46 30.81
C ARG A 163 21.58 -13.66 29.98
N GLY A 164 20.99 -12.65 30.61
CA GLY A 164 19.94 -11.80 30.05
C GLY A 164 20.44 -10.82 28.99
N TRP A 165 19.80 -10.87 27.82
CA TRP A 165 19.98 -9.96 26.71
C TRP A 165 18.67 -9.23 26.38
N LEU A 166 18.79 -7.93 26.15
CA LEU A 166 17.75 -7.10 25.56
C LEU A 166 18.10 -6.90 24.10
N PHE A 167 17.19 -7.18 23.18
CA PHE A 167 17.43 -7.07 21.74
C PHE A 167 16.28 -6.29 21.10
N LEU A 168 16.58 -5.35 20.21
CA LEU A 168 15.59 -4.53 19.55
C LEU A 168 15.92 -4.31 18.09
N HIS A 169 14.89 -4.31 17.24
CA HIS A 169 14.97 -4.04 15.82
C HIS A 169 14.04 -2.89 15.42
N SER A 170 14.61 -1.79 14.91
CA SER A 170 13.85 -0.66 14.36
C SER A 170 14.69 0.25 13.45
N GLY A 171 14.03 1.21 12.81
CA GLY A 171 14.61 2.13 11.83
C GLY A 171 14.19 3.59 11.99
N SER A 172 14.18 4.31 10.88
CA SER A 172 13.97 5.77 10.82
C SER A 172 12.51 6.19 10.75
N ARG A 173 11.58 5.23 10.87
CA ARG A 173 10.14 5.47 10.99
C ARG A 173 9.60 6.24 9.78
N GLY A 174 8.54 7.03 9.99
CA GLY A 174 7.86 7.74 8.91
C GLY A 174 8.73 8.84 8.26
N VAL A 175 9.61 9.49 9.02
CA VAL A 175 10.48 10.53 8.47
C VAL A 175 11.46 9.98 7.44
N GLY A 176 12.18 8.89 7.74
CA GLY A 176 13.09 8.30 6.77
C GLY A 176 12.39 7.66 5.59
N ASN A 177 11.18 7.12 5.78
CA ASN A 177 10.36 6.66 4.66
C ASN A 177 10.04 7.77 3.67
N LYS A 178 9.64 8.96 4.16
CA LYS A 178 9.35 10.11 3.30
C LYS A 178 10.60 10.63 2.59
N ILE A 179 11.75 10.64 3.26
CA ILE A 179 13.04 10.98 2.66
C ILE A 179 13.34 10.02 1.50
N ALA A 180 13.27 8.71 1.74
CA ALA A 180 13.50 7.70 0.71
C ALA A 180 12.57 7.89 -0.49
N GLN A 181 11.25 8.01 -0.26
CA GLN A 181 10.26 8.18 -1.32
C GLN A 181 10.50 9.45 -2.16
N ARG A 182 10.88 10.56 -1.51
CA ARG A 182 11.22 11.81 -2.19
C ARG A 182 12.39 11.60 -3.14
N HIS A 183 13.48 11.00 -2.68
CA HIS A 183 14.70 10.84 -3.49
C HIS A 183 14.60 9.75 -4.55
N ILE A 184 13.83 8.69 -4.30
CA ILE A 184 13.44 7.72 -5.35
C ILE A 184 12.72 8.45 -6.50
N LYS A 185 11.77 9.33 -6.17
CA LYS A 185 11.06 10.12 -7.18
C LYS A 185 12.01 11.06 -7.93
N VAL A 186 12.90 11.76 -7.22
CA VAL A 186 13.90 12.65 -7.83
C VAL A 186 14.81 11.88 -8.79
N ALA A 187 15.31 10.72 -8.38
CA ALA A 187 16.15 9.87 -9.23
C ALA A 187 15.40 9.43 -10.51
N LYS A 188 14.15 8.98 -10.38
CA LYS A 188 13.31 8.60 -11.53
C LYS A 188 13.11 9.77 -12.50
N GLN A 189 12.82 10.96 -11.96
CA GLN A 189 12.70 12.18 -12.76
C GLN A 189 14.01 12.56 -13.44
N ALA A 190 15.16 12.33 -12.80
CA ALA A 190 16.46 12.56 -13.43
C ALA A 190 16.67 11.62 -14.62
N MET A 191 16.35 10.32 -14.50
CA MET A 191 16.41 9.37 -15.61
C MET A 191 15.51 9.80 -16.77
N GLU A 192 14.27 10.21 -16.48
CA GLU A 192 13.33 10.74 -17.47
C GLU A 192 13.90 11.97 -18.20
N ARG A 193 14.47 12.94 -17.47
CA ARG A 193 15.09 14.14 -18.04
C ARG A 193 16.31 13.85 -18.91
N TRP A 194 17.03 12.77 -18.61
CA TRP A 194 18.21 12.35 -19.36
C TRP A 194 17.90 11.33 -20.47
N TRP A 195 16.61 11.02 -20.69
CA TRP A 195 16.16 9.99 -21.62
C TRP A 195 16.82 8.62 -21.40
N ILE A 196 17.14 8.30 -20.14
CA ILE A 196 17.74 7.02 -19.76
C ILE A 196 16.63 6.01 -19.49
N GLN A 197 16.59 4.94 -20.28
CA GLN A 197 15.73 3.79 -20.03
C GLN A 197 16.48 2.74 -19.20
N LEU A 198 15.88 2.34 -18.08
CA LEU A 198 16.41 1.32 -17.19
C LEU A 198 15.60 0.03 -17.32
N ALA A 199 16.27 -1.10 -17.12
CA ALA A 199 15.60 -2.41 -17.09
C ALA A 199 14.55 -2.50 -15.97
N ASP A 200 14.77 -1.76 -14.87
CA ASP A 200 13.81 -1.55 -13.80
C ASP A 200 13.85 -0.06 -13.38
N PRO A 201 12.69 0.66 -13.37
CA PRO A 201 12.63 2.05 -12.92
C PRO A 201 13.14 2.29 -11.50
N ASP A 202 13.11 1.28 -10.62
CA ASP A 202 13.63 1.41 -9.26
C ASP A 202 15.16 1.41 -9.20
N LEU A 203 15.86 1.09 -10.30
CA LEU A 203 17.31 1.28 -10.43
C LEU A 203 17.71 2.71 -10.79
N ALA A 204 16.76 3.65 -10.78
CA ALA A 204 17.04 5.06 -10.97
C ALA A 204 18.05 5.57 -9.94
N TYR A 205 19.03 6.34 -10.41
CA TYR A 205 20.20 6.74 -9.62
C TYR A 205 20.44 8.25 -9.63
N LEU A 206 21.15 8.71 -8.61
CA LEU A 206 21.70 10.05 -8.48
C LEU A 206 23.21 9.98 -8.68
N VAL A 207 23.79 10.98 -9.32
CA VAL A 207 25.22 11.01 -9.69
C VAL A 207 25.97 11.97 -8.77
N GLU A 208 27.11 11.53 -8.25
CA GLU A 208 27.99 12.33 -7.37
C GLU A 208 28.39 13.66 -8.04
N GLY A 209 28.39 14.75 -7.26
CA GLY A 209 28.63 16.10 -7.76
C GLY A 209 27.39 16.82 -8.31
N THR A 210 26.21 16.18 -8.29
CA THR A 210 24.93 16.85 -8.60
C THR A 210 24.26 17.37 -7.31
N PRO A 211 23.53 18.50 -7.37
CA PRO A 211 22.79 19.01 -6.22
C PRO A 211 21.78 18.00 -5.64
N GLU A 212 21.16 17.17 -6.49
CA GLU A 212 20.26 16.11 -6.06
C GLU A 212 20.98 15.03 -5.24
N PHE A 213 22.20 14.64 -5.65
CA PHE A 213 23.01 13.67 -4.92
C PHE A 213 23.45 14.21 -3.56
N ASP A 214 23.99 15.43 -3.52
CA ASP A 214 24.49 16.02 -2.28
C ASP A 214 23.36 16.19 -1.25
N ARG A 215 22.18 16.62 -1.71
CA ARG A 215 20.98 16.69 -0.87
C ARG A 215 20.56 15.31 -0.37
N TYR A 216 20.57 14.30 -1.23
CA TYR A 216 20.23 12.95 -0.81
C TYR A 216 21.19 12.41 0.25
N ILE A 217 22.50 12.59 0.07
CA ILE A 217 23.51 12.15 1.06
C ILE A 217 23.32 12.84 2.41
N ALA A 218 23.05 14.14 2.41
CA ALA A 218 22.80 14.90 3.63
C ALA A 218 21.56 14.37 4.38
N GLU A 219 20.42 14.24 3.68
CA GLU A 219 19.17 13.74 4.26
C GLU A 219 19.25 12.26 4.65
N LEU A 220 19.97 11.44 3.88
CA LEU A 220 20.24 10.03 4.17
C LEU A 220 21.02 9.87 5.47
N ARG A 221 22.14 10.60 5.63
CA ARG A 221 22.98 10.54 6.83
C ARG A 221 22.18 10.97 8.06
N TRP A 222 21.39 12.03 7.95
CA TRP A 222 20.49 12.45 9.01
C TRP A 222 19.49 11.35 9.39
N ALA A 223 18.86 10.71 8.40
CA ALA A 223 17.90 9.63 8.65
C ALA A 223 18.55 8.38 9.26
N GLN A 224 19.79 8.04 8.86
CA GLN A 224 20.57 6.97 9.49
C GLN A 224 20.85 7.30 10.96
N HIS A 225 21.25 8.53 11.25
CA HIS A 225 21.52 8.98 12.62
C HIS A 225 20.25 9.01 13.48
N PHE A 226 19.13 9.47 12.92
CA PHE A 226 17.82 9.38 13.56
C PHE A 226 17.48 7.93 13.93
N ALA A 227 17.69 6.98 13.03
CA ALA A 227 17.40 5.57 13.30
C ALA A 227 18.29 4.99 14.40
N LEU A 228 19.57 5.39 14.44
CA LEU A 228 20.50 5.01 15.52
C LEU A 228 19.98 5.53 16.86
N LEU A 229 19.69 6.83 16.97
CA LEU A 229 19.18 7.44 18.20
C LEU A 229 17.79 6.93 18.60
N ASN A 230 16.95 6.57 17.62
CA ASN A 230 15.66 5.95 17.87
C ASN A 230 15.82 4.61 18.60
N ARG A 231 16.79 3.78 18.17
CA ARG A 231 17.14 2.52 18.83
C ARG A 231 17.76 2.73 20.22
N GLU A 232 18.67 3.69 20.36
CA GLU A 232 19.25 4.06 21.67
C GLU A 232 18.17 4.46 22.67
N GLU A 233 17.29 5.39 22.29
CA GLU A 233 16.20 5.86 23.15
C GLU A 233 15.24 4.74 23.55
N MET A 234 14.92 3.83 22.62
CA MET A 234 14.07 2.68 22.97
C MET A 234 14.79 1.68 23.87
N MET A 235 16.05 1.37 23.60
CA MET A 235 16.82 0.43 24.42
C MET A 235 16.92 0.92 25.86
N ASP A 236 17.19 2.21 26.08
CA ASP A 236 17.21 2.79 27.42
C ASP A 236 15.87 2.65 28.15
N ARG A 237 14.74 2.76 27.42
CA ARG A 237 13.41 2.50 28.00
C ARG A 237 13.24 1.03 28.36
N VAL A 238 13.67 0.09 27.51
CA VAL A 238 13.61 -1.35 27.81
C VAL A 238 14.47 -1.69 29.02
N VAL A 239 15.71 -1.20 29.08
CA VAL A 239 16.64 -1.32 30.21
C VAL A 239 15.99 -0.84 31.50
N ARG A 240 15.31 0.31 31.46
CA ARG A 240 14.56 0.84 32.60
C ARG A 240 13.41 -0.06 33.01
N GLN A 241 12.59 -0.55 32.07
CA GLN A 241 11.47 -1.44 32.40
C GLN A 241 11.95 -2.77 33.00
N LEU A 242 13.05 -3.34 32.50
CA LEU A 242 13.65 -4.53 33.10
C LEU A 242 14.14 -4.24 34.53
N SER A 243 14.81 -3.10 34.74
CA SER A 243 15.28 -2.69 36.08
C SER A 243 14.13 -2.53 37.08
N GLU A 244 13.01 -1.94 36.64
CA GLU A 244 11.81 -1.75 37.46
C GLU A 244 11.15 -3.09 37.81
N VAL A 245 11.09 -4.04 36.87
CA VAL A 245 10.53 -5.39 37.10
C VAL A 245 11.39 -6.24 38.03
N VAL A 246 12.70 -6.25 37.84
CA VAL A 246 13.64 -7.04 38.66
C VAL A 246 13.88 -6.37 40.03
N GLY A 247 13.60 -5.06 40.15
CA GLY A 247 13.83 -4.29 41.37
C GLY A 247 15.31 -3.92 41.60
N THR A 248 16.18 -4.20 40.63
CA THR A 248 17.61 -3.87 40.66
C THR A 248 17.99 -3.16 39.35
N PRO A 249 18.75 -2.07 39.38
CA PRO A 249 19.23 -1.42 38.16
C PRO A 249 20.03 -2.37 37.26
N VAL A 250 19.76 -2.34 35.97
CA VAL A 250 20.59 -3.03 34.97
C VAL A 250 21.99 -2.41 34.94
N ASP A 251 23.00 -3.28 35.00
CA ASP A 251 24.40 -2.97 34.75
C ASP A 251 24.74 -3.48 33.33
N GLU A 252 24.89 -2.55 32.38
CA GLU A 252 25.13 -2.86 30.98
C GLU A 252 26.56 -3.40 30.78
N ARG A 253 26.68 -4.69 30.47
CA ARG A 253 27.96 -5.35 30.24
C ARG A 253 28.50 -5.16 28.84
N GLU A 254 27.58 -4.99 27.88
CA GLU A 254 27.89 -4.80 26.48
C GLU A 254 26.69 -4.17 25.78
N ARG A 255 26.94 -3.24 24.85
CA ARG A 255 25.93 -2.64 23.98
C ARG A 255 26.43 -2.67 22.53
N ILE A 256 25.62 -3.22 21.63
CA ILE A 256 25.91 -3.31 20.20
C ILE A 256 24.77 -2.62 19.45
N ASN A 257 25.08 -1.69 18.56
CA ASN A 257 24.09 -1.01 17.72
C ASN A 257 24.59 -0.98 16.26
N CYS A 258 23.85 -1.60 15.34
CA CYS A 258 24.26 -1.73 13.94
C CYS A 258 23.10 -1.48 12.98
N HIS A 259 23.38 -0.87 11.82
CA HIS A 259 22.43 -0.73 10.72
C HIS A 259 22.46 -1.96 9.80
N HIS A 260 21.34 -2.22 9.10
CA HIS A 260 21.26 -3.17 7.98
C HIS A 260 20.66 -2.60 6.69
N ASN A 261 20.04 -1.41 6.75
CA ASN A 261 19.66 -0.61 5.58
C ASN A 261 20.40 0.73 5.60
N PHE A 262 21.56 0.83 4.96
CA PHE A 262 22.36 2.05 5.02
C PHE A 262 23.30 2.17 3.82
N THR A 263 23.79 3.38 3.57
CA THR A 263 24.83 3.63 2.57
C THR A 263 25.94 4.47 3.16
N GLN A 264 27.18 4.07 2.87
CA GLN A 264 28.36 4.81 3.29
C GLN A 264 29.48 4.66 2.28
N ARG A 265 30.49 5.54 2.39
CA ARG A 265 31.65 5.52 1.53
C ARG A 265 32.71 4.58 2.12
N GLU A 266 33.20 3.64 1.32
CA GLU A 266 34.18 2.64 1.72
C GLU A 266 35.27 2.50 0.65
N THR A 267 36.40 1.90 1.02
CA THR A 267 37.49 1.62 0.06
C THR A 267 37.55 0.13 -0.23
N HIS A 268 37.27 -0.24 -1.48
CA HIS A 268 37.23 -1.62 -1.94
C HIS A 268 38.02 -1.71 -3.25
N TRP A 269 38.94 -2.68 -3.35
CA TRP A 269 39.81 -2.87 -4.53
C TRP A 269 40.53 -1.59 -4.99
N GLY A 270 41.03 -0.80 -4.03
CA GLY A 270 41.76 0.43 -4.31
C GLY A 270 40.90 1.61 -4.80
N LYS A 271 39.57 1.48 -4.80
CA LYS A 271 38.65 2.56 -5.18
C LYS A 271 37.75 2.96 -4.01
N SER A 272 37.44 4.25 -3.93
CA SER A 272 36.39 4.76 -3.07
C SER A 272 35.03 4.48 -3.74
N VAL A 273 34.17 3.72 -3.07
CA VAL A 273 32.83 3.33 -3.53
C VAL A 273 31.78 3.68 -2.50
N TRP A 274 30.55 3.93 -2.96
CA TRP A 274 29.37 4.02 -2.10
C TRP A 274 28.79 2.62 -1.94
N VAL A 275 28.83 2.06 -0.73
CA VAL A 275 28.31 0.73 -0.44
C VAL A 275 26.92 0.86 0.14
N SER A 276 25.91 0.50 -0.65
CA SER A 276 24.52 0.41 -0.19
C SER A 276 24.25 -1.00 0.32
N ARG A 277 23.94 -1.14 1.59
CA ARG A 277 23.49 -2.39 2.21
C ARG A 277 21.99 -2.33 2.42
N LYS A 278 21.28 -3.36 1.97
CA LYS A 278 19.85 -3.51 2.17
C LYS A 278 19.55 -4.90 2.69
N GLY A 279 19.19 -4.98 3.97
CA GLY A 279 19.13 -6.23 4.69
C GLY A 279 20.50 -6.90 4.80
N ALA A 280 21.56 -6.12 5.05
CA ALA A 280 22.89 -6.67 5.31
C ALA A 280 23.63 -5.78 6.32
N ILE A 281 24.31 -6.39 7.29
CA ILE A 281 25.12 -5.64 8.26
C ILE A 281 26.57 -5.50 7.77
N GLN A 282 27.29 -4.53 8.31
CA GLN A 282 28.75 -4.48 8.15
C GLN A 282 29.40 -5.49 9.10
N ALA A 283 30.37 -6.24 8.58
CA ALA A 283 31.07 -7.34 9.23
C ALA A 283 32.59 -7.24 8.96
N LYS A 284 33.18 -6.10 9.30
CA LYS A 284 34.65 -5.97 9.33
C LYS A 284 35.25 -6.92 10.36
N ALA A 285 36.51 -7.30 10.17
CA ALA A 285 37.23 -8.13 11.12
C ALA A 285 37.15 -7.54 12.54
N GLY A 286 36.61 -8.30 13.49
CA GLY A 286 36.45 -7.88 14.89
C GLY A 286 35.24 -6.99 15.18
N GLN A 287 34.43 -6.62 14.17
CA GLN A 287 33.29 -5.73 14.38
C GLN A 287 32.09 -6.52 14.92
N PRO A 288 31.52 -6.14 16.09
CA PRO A 288 30.34 -6.80 16.60
C PRO A 288 29.12 -6.50 15.72
N GLY A 289 28.25 -7.50 15.57
CA GLY A 289 27.04 -7.44 14.79
C GLY A 289 25.91 -8.25 15.44
N LEU A 290 24.72 -8.09 14.90
CA LEU A 290 23.51 -8.74 15.39
C LEU A 290 22.77 -9.34 14.20
N ILE A 291 22.30 -10.59 14.33
CA ILE A 291 21.56 -11.30 13.29
C ILE A 291 20.36 -12.00 13.94
N PRO A 292 19.18 -11.36 13.97
CA PRO A 292 17.98 -11.99 14.49
C PRO A 292 17.38 -13.02 13.52
N GLY A 293 16.74 -14.03 14.07
CA GLY A 293 15.87 -14.92 13.29
C GLY A 293 14.53 -14.25 12.95
N SER A 294 13.47 -14.88 13.42
CA SER A 294 12.08 -14.42 13.45
C SER A 294 11.60 -14.43 14.89
N MET A 295 10.37 -13.94 15.16
CA MET A 295 9.72 -14.29 16.44
C MET A 295 9.72 -15.81 16.58
N GLY A 296 10.10 -16.35 17.73
CA GLY A 296 10.10 -17.80 17.97
C GLY A 296 11.35 -18.57 17.52
N THR A 297 12.36 -17.93 16.93
CA THR A 297 13.61 -18.61 16.55
C THR A 297 14.83 -17.94 17.19
N ALA A 298 16.00 -18.58 17.07
CA ALA A 298 17.23 -18.05 17.66
C ALA A 298 17.63 -16.70 17.03
N SER A 299 18.21 -15.83 17.86
CA SER A 299 18.89 -14.61 17.44
C SER A 299 20.39 -14.74 17.77
N TYR A 300 21.26 -14.08 17.02
CA TYR A 300 22.71 -14.27 17.15
C TYR A 300 23.43 -12.95 17.41
N VAL A 301 24.37 -12.98 18.36
CA VAL A 301 25.40 -11.95 18.51
C VAL A 301 26.64 -12.47 17.82
N VAL A 302 27.18 -11.68 16.89
CA VAL A 302 28.25 -12.13 15.99
C VAL A 302 29.40 -11.15 15.97
N GLU A 303 30.54 -11.60 15.44
CA GLU A 303 31.70 -10.78 15.13
C GLU A 303 32.10 -10.98 13.67
N GLY A 304 32.36 -9.89 12.95
CA GLY A 304 32.72 -9.94 11.54
C GLY A 304 34.10 -10.55 11.31
N LEU A 305 34.24 -11.33 10.23
CA LEU A 305 35.51 -11.92 9.80
C LEU A 305 36.24 -11.08 8.74
N GLY A 306 35.64 -9.98 8.27
CA GLY A 306 36.28 -9.10 7.28
C GLY A 306 36.39 -9.71 5.88
N ASN A 307 35.41 -10.53 5.49
CA ASN A 307 35.37 -11.19 4.20
C ASN A 307 35.36 -10.15 3.06
N LYS A 308 36.47 -10.00 2.34
CA LYS A 308 36.60 -9.00 1.26
C LYS A 308 35.60 -9.25 0.12
N PRO A 309 35.42 -10.49 -0.40
CA PRO A 309 34.41 -10.77 -1.42
C PRO A 309 32.98 -10.36 -1.02
N SER A 310 32.59 -10.43 0.24
CA SER A 310 31.28 -9.95 0.70
C SER A 310 31.21 -8.44 0.90
N LEU A 311 32.29 -7.70 0.61
CA LEU A 311 32.47 -6.28 0.91
C LEU A 311 32.37 -6.03 2.42
N GLU A 312 33.00 -6.93 3.20
CA GLU A 312 33.02 -6.90 4.66
C GLU A 312 31.60 -6.81 5.22
N SER A 313 30.71 -7.68 4.73
CA SER A 313 29.28 -7.68 5.06
C SER A 313 28.77 -9.08 5.39
N SER A 314 27.63 -9.12 6.09
CA SER A 314 26.98 -10.34 6.58
C SER A 314 25.45 -10.21 6.46
N PRO A 315 24.69 -11.33 6.45
CA PRO A 315 23.23 -11.30 6.56
C PRO A 315 22.76 -10.48 7.76
N HIS A 316 21.53 -9.95 7.66
CA HIS A 316 20.89 -9.19 8.72
C HIS A 316 19.82 -9.97 9.46
N GLY A 317 19.41 -11.15 8.98
CA GLY A 317 18.46 -12.00 9.68
C GLY A 317 18.07 -13.22 8.86
N ALA A 318 16.90 -13.83 9.11
CA ALA A 318 16.50 -15.07 8.43
C ALA A 318 16.09 -14.89 6.95
N GLY A 319 15.53 -13.73 6.58
CA GLY A 319 14.98 -13.50 5.24
C GLY A 319 13.64 -14.24 5.01
N ARG A 320 12.74 -13.63 4.23
CA ARG A 320 11.36 -14.15 4.08
C ARG A 320 11.25 -15.16 2.95
N LEU A 321 10.54 -16.26 3.19
CA LEU A 321 10.05 -17.19 2.16
C LEU A 321 8.66 -16.79 1.65
N PHE A 322 7.84 -16.18 2.50
CA PHE A 322 6.48 -15.78 2.15
C PHE A 322 6.30 -14.26 2.24
N SER A 323 5.63 -13.69 1.23
CA SER A 323 5.09 -12.33 1.36
C SER A 323 4.14 -12.27 2.56
N ARG A 324 4.04 -11.10 3.23
CA ARG A 324 3.13 -10.92 4.38
C ARG A 324 1.70 -11.37 4.09
N SER A 325 1.21 -11.04 2.90
CA SER A 325 -0.14 -11.44 2.48
C SER A 325 -0.28 -12.94 2.24
N ALA A 326 0.79 -13.61 1.79
CA ALA A 326 0.80 -15.05 1.57
C ALA A 326 0.84 -15.78 2.91
N ALA A 327 1.75 -15.38 3.82
CA ALA A 327 1.84 -15.94 5.17
C ALA A 327 0.49 -15.91 5.90
N ARG A 328 -0.22 -14.77 5.90
CA ARG A 328 -1.58 -14.64 6.48
C ARG A 328 -2.64 -15.55 5.87
N ARG A 329 -2.45 -16.03 4.63
CA ARG A 329 -3.38 -16.96 3.97
C ARG A 329 -2.98 -18.42 4.17
N THR A 330 -1.71 -18.67 4.47
CA THR A 330 -1.12 -20.01 4.53
C THR A 330 -1.14 -20.57 5.95
N PHE A 331 -0.82 -19.75 6.95
CA PHE A 331 -0.63 -20.21 8.32
C PHE A 331 -1.84 -19.92 9.21
N THR A 332 -2.02 -20.75 10.23
CA THR A 332 -3.11 -20.63 11.21
C THR A 332 -2.59 -20.06 12.54
N HIS A 333 -3.52 -19.54 13.35
CA HIS A 333 -3.21 -19.03 14.69
C HIS A 333 -2.71 -20.13 15.63
N GLU A 334 -3.20 -21.36 15.47
CA GLU A 334 -2.74 -22.51 16.24
C GLU A 334 -1.27 -22.84 15.96
N GLN A 335 -0.86 -22.84 14.68
CA GLN A 335 0.55 -23.00 14.30
C GLN A 335 1.43 -21.90 14.88
N LEU A 336 0.91 -20.67 15.01
CA LEU A 336 1.63 -19.57 15.65
C LEU A 336 1.84 -19.84 17.15
N ARG A 337 0.81 -20.30 17.86
CA ARG A 337 0.90 -20.67 19.28
C ARG A 337 1.89 -21.82 19.51
N GLU A 338 1.85 -22.84 18.66
CA GLU A 338 2.80 -23.95 18.70
C GLU A 338 4.24 -23.45 18.53
N ALA A 339 4.47 -22.57 17.56
CA ALA A 339 5.79 -22.03 17.26
C ALA A 339 6.33 -21.06 18.33
N MET A 340 5.44 -20.47 19.12
CA MET A 340 5.78 -19.53 20.20
C MET A 340 5.72 -20.17 21.59
N ALA A 341 5.61 -21.50 21.69
CA ALA A 341 5.54 -22.21 22.95
C ALA A 341 6.73 -21.87 23.86
N GLY A 342 6.45 -21.46 25.10
CA GLY A 342 7.47 -21.07 26.08
C GLY A 342 8.03 -19.65 25.91
N ILE A 343 7.49 -18.85 24.99
CA ILE A 343 7.85 -17.44 24.77
C ILE A 343 6.64 -16.59 25.11
N GLU A 344 6.82 -15.56 25.93
CA GLU A 344 5.77 -14.59 26.24
C GLU A 344 5.60 -13.61 25.09
N TYR A 345 4.39 -13.55 24.52
CA TYR A 345 4.06 -12.64 23.42
C TYR A 345 2.56 -12.28 23.46
N ARG A 346 2.18 -11.25 22.71
CA ARG A 346 0.76 -10.95 22.51
C ARG A 346 0.14 -11.96 21.54
N ASP A 347 -0.74 -12.81 22.04
CA ASP A 347 -1.41 -13.84 21.25
C ASP A 347 -2.50 -13.25 20.32
N THR A 348 -2.12 -12.90 19.09
CA THR A 348 -3.01 -12.22 18.12
C THR A 348 -2.76 -12.67 16.67
N ASP A 349 -3.83 -12.69 15.86
CA ASP A 349 -3.76 -12.93 14.41
C ASP A 349 -2.92 -11.91 13.65
N ALA A 350 -2.68 -10.73 14.25
CA ALA A 350 -1.89 -9.68 13.65
C ALA A 350 -0.45 -10.10 13.33
N PHE A 351 0.06 -11.16 13.99
CA PHE A 351 1.42 -11.66 13.83
C PHE A 351 1.54 -12.88 12.91
N LEU A 352 0.45 -13.33 12.29
CA LEU A 352 0.49 -14.46 11.33
C LEU A 352 1.43 -14.21 10.13
N ASP A 353 1.65 -12.95 9.74
CA ASP A 353 2.64 -12.64 8.71
C ASP A 353 4.09 -12.74 9.19
N GLU A 354 4.34 -13.01 10.45
CA GLU A 354 5.66 -12.96 11.07
C GLU A 354 6.05 -14.27 11.76
N ILE A 355 5.19 -15.30 11.69
CA ILE A 355 5.45 -16.68 12.15
C ILE A 355 6.79 -17.22 11.63
N PRO A 356 7.55 -18.03 12.41
CA PRO A 356 8.80 -18.67 11.97
C PRO A 356 8.77 -19.29 10.58
N ALA A 357 7.72 -20.05 10.27
CA ALA A 357 7.58 -20.74 8.99
C ALA A 357 7.46 -19.80 7.77
N ALA A 358 7.24 -18.49 7.99
CA ALA A 358 7.26 -17.49 6.93
C ALA A 358 8.69 -17.07 6.51
N TYR A 359 9.70 -17.49 7.26
CA TYR A 359 11.11 -17.15 7.10
C TYR A 359 11.95 -18.38 6.70
N LYS A 360 13.15 -18.14 6.18
CA LYS A 360 14.11 -19.22 5.98
C LYS A 360 14.57 -19.75 7.36
N PRO A 361 14.98 -21.02 7.47
CA PRO A 361 15.64 -21.52 8.67
C PRO A 361 16.88 -20.68 8.99
N ILE A 362 16.89 -20.01 10.16
CA ILE A 362 17.99 -19.11 10.54
C ILE A 362 19.31 -19.88 10.67
N ASP A 363 19.29 -21.13 11.11
CA ASP A 363 20.49 -21.94 11.27
C ASP A 363 21.17 -22.25 9.93
N GLN A 364 20.37 -22.41 8.85
CA GLN A 364 20.93 -22.56 7.50
C GLN A 364 21.53 -21.24 6.99
N VAL A 365 20.89 -20.11 7.30
CA VAL A 365 21.43 -18.77 6.98
C VAL A 365 22.77 -18.55 7.69
N MET A 366 22.88 -18.98 8.95
CA MET A 366 24.12 -18.87 9.72
C MET A 366 25.19 -19.85 9.24
N ALA A 367 24.84 -21.07 8.85
CA ALA A 367 25.77 -22.02 8.24
C ALA A 367 26.32 -21.48 6.91
N ASP A 368 25.48 -20.89 6.07
CA ASP A 368 25.88 -20.23 4.82
C ASP A 368 26.77 -18.99 5.05
N ALA A 369 26.75 -18.42 6.26
CA ALA A 369 27.51 -17.23 6.66
C ALA A 369 28.80 -17.54 7.46
N GLU A 370 29.20 -18.81 7.53
CA GLU A 370 30.35 -19.27 8.34
C GLU A 370 31.66 -18.52 8.03
N ASP A 371 31.87 -18.10 6.78
CA ASP A 371 33.05 -17.37 6.32
C ASP A 371 32.88 -15.84 6.37
N LEU A 372 31.72 -15.35 6.85
CA LEU A 372 31.38 -13.94 6.97
C LEU A 372 31.49 -13.46 8.42
N VAL A 373 31.02 -14.29 9.36
CA VAL A 373 30.95 -13.96 10.79
C VAL A 373 31.25 -15.17 11.68
N SER A 374 31.79 -14.93 12.87
CA SER A 374 31.82 -15.90 13.96
C SER A 374 30.71 -15.63 14.96
N ILE A 375 30.02 -16.67 15.42
CA ILE A 375 28.99 -16.57 16.45
C ILE A 375 29.65 -16.38 17.82
N ARG A 376 29.30 -15.30 18.52
CA ARG A 376 29.72 -15.05 19.91
C ARG A 376 28.71 -15.60 20.91
N HIS A 377 27.42 -15.36 20.66
CA HIS A 377 26.32 -15.83 21.50
C HIS A 377 25.13 -16.26 20.66
N THR A 378 24.45 -17.33 21.11
CA THR A 378 23.17 -17.77 20.55
C THR A 378 22.07 -17.43 21.55
N LEU A 379 21.10 -16.64 21.14
CA LEU A 379 20.06 -16.11 22.00
C LEU A 379 18.75 -16.87 21.82
N ARG A 380 18.23 -17.39 22.94
CA ARG A 380 16.90 -17.99 23.05
C ARG A 380 15.92 -16.96 23.59
N GLN A 381 14.87 -16.68 22.83
CA GLN A 381 13.84 -15.72 23.21
C GLN A 381 13.05 -16.19 24.43
N LEU A 382 12.72 -15.24 25.31
CA LEU A 382 11.78 -15.41 26.42
C LEU A 382 10.56 -14.50 26.28
N VAL A 383 10.75 -13.29 25.76
CA VAL A 383 9.68 -12.32 25.50
C VAL A 383 9.82 -11.79 24.09
N ASN A 384 8.71 -11.68 23.35
CA ASN A 384 8.64 -11.02 22.05
C ASN A 384 7.55 -9.93 22.05
N VAL A 385 7.94 -8.70 21.74
CA VAL A 385 7.05 -7.53 21.63
C VAL A 385 7.08 -7.00 20.20
N LYS A 386 5.90 -6.80 19.61
CA LYS A 386 5.73 -6.33 18.24
C LYS A 386 4.59 -5.32 18.09
N GLY A 387 4.71 -4.48 17.07
CA GLY A 387 3.64 -3.57 16.64
C GLY A 387 2.63 -4.23 15.71
N ASP A 388 1.34 -4.00 15.99
CA ASP A 388 0.24 -4.44 15.14
C ASP A 388 0.05 -3.50 13.94
N TRP A 389 -0.14 -4.05 12.74
CA TRP A 389 -0.50 -3.28 11.53
C TRP A 389 -1.92 -2.73 11.56
N ASP A 390 -2.83 -3.42 12.27
CA ASP A 390 -4.27 -3.17 12.27
C ASP A 390 -4.79 -2.47 13.54
N ALA A 391 -3.90 -2.06 14.45
CA ALA A 391 -4.32 -1.36 15.67
C ALA A 391 -4.90 0.02 15.32
N PRO A 392 -6.13 0.35 15.75
CA PRO A 392 -6.69 1.68 15.54
C PRO A 392 -5.83 2.73 16.26
N THR A 393 -5.50 3.80 15.55
CA THR A 393 -4.94 5.01 16.16
C THR A 393 -5.91 5.50 17.23
N VAL A 394 -5.56 5.37 18.50
CA VAL A 394 -6.37 5.92 19.59
C VAL A 394 -6.32 7.45 19.45
N GLY A 395 -7.44 8.02 19.01
CA GLY A 395 -7.61 9.47 18.82
C GLY A 395 -7.58 10.23 20.15
N PRO A 396 -7.26 11.53 20.13
CA PRO A 396 -7.22 12.35 21.33
C PRO A 396 -8.63 12.87 21.62
N GLU A 397 -9.29 12.33 22.64
CA GLU A 397 -10.41 13.03 23.29
C GLU A 397 -10.08 13.34 24.74
N ALA A 398 -10.53 14.53 25.15
CA ALA A 398 -10.48 15.16 26.47
C ALA A 398 -9.13 15.78 26.90
N ARG A 399 -8.97 17.08 26.62
CA ARG A 399 -9.10 18.17 27.62
C ARG A 399 -8.70 19.52 26.99
N GLY A 400 -9.56 20.52 27.18
CA GLY A 400 -9.43 21.86 26.62
C GLY A 400 -8.31 22.69 27.26
N GLY A 401 -7.88 23.72 26.54
CA GLY A 401 -6.91 24.70 26.99
C GLY A 401 -6.63 25.75 25.91
N ILE A 402 -7.19 26.93 26.11
CA ILE A 402 -7.11 28.17 25.34
C ILE A 402 -5.64 28.64 25.20
N THR A 403 -5.23 29.13 24.01
CA THR A 403 -4.41 30.36 23.87
C THR A 403 -4.26 30.83 22.40
N THR A 404 -4.65 32.08 22.20
CA THR A 404 -4.21 33.12 21.23
C THR A 404 -2.70 33.05 20.94
N GLY A 405 -2.15 33.25 19.74
CA GLY A 405 -2.34 34.33 18.77
C GLY A 405 -1.03 35.16 18.70
N LEU A 406 -0.39 35.28 17.54
CA LEU A 406 0.30 36.48 17.01
C LEU A 406 1.20 36.17 15.80
N ARG A 407 0.99 36.97 14.74
CA ARG A 407 1.82 37.11 13.53
C ARG A 407 3.08 37.92 13.84
N SER A 408 4.15 37.71 13.09
CA SER A 408 4.89 38.85 12.52
C SER A 408 5.56 38.49 11.19
N ASP A 409 5.53 39.48 10.31
CA ASP A 409 5.87 39.53 8.90
C ASP A 409 7.14 40.37 8.75
N ARG A 410 8.08 39.98 7.88
CA ARG A 410 9.11 40.88 7.31
C ARG A 410 9.59 40.36 5.95
N GLY A 411 9.19 41.05 4.90
CA GLY A 411 9.80 40.98 3.57
C GLY A 411 11.10 41.80 3.45
N ARG A 412 11.88 41.50 2.40
CA ARG A 412 12.88 42.41 1.82
C ARG A 412 12.91 42.28 0.29
N HIS A 413 12.96 43.46 -0.34
CA HIS A 413 13.03 43.71 -1.77
C HIS A 413 14.46 43.66 -2.32
N HIS A 414 14.62 43.26 -3.59
CA HIS A 414 15.72 43.72 -4.45
C HIS A 414 15.27 43.93 -5.91
N HIS A 415 15.79 45.00 -6.51
CA HIS A 415 15.54 45.47 -7.88
C HIS A 415 16.37 44.69 -8.93
N PRO A 416 15.91 44.53 -10.20
CA PRO A 416 16.60 43.76 -11.22
C PRO A 416 17.32 44.62 -12.28
N ALA A 417 18.36 44.07 -12.90
CA ALA A 417 19.03 44.61 -14.10
C ALA A 417 18.45 43.98 -15.39
N ARG A 418 18.41 44.77 -16.47
CA ARG A 418 17.82 44.43 -17.79
C ARG A 418 18.78 43.65 -18.70
N PRO A 419 18.32 42.63 -19.47
CA PRO A 419 19.09 42.02 -20.56
C PRO A 419 18.67 42.51 -21.96
N GLY A 420 19.63 42.45 -22.89
CA GLY A 420 19.57 42.96 -24.27
C GLY A 420 18.72 42.15 -25.26
N GLN A 421 18.55 42.76 -26.46
CA GLN A 421 17.44 42.56 -27.40
C GLN A 421 17.34 41.19 -28.10
N ASP A 422 18.36 40.33 -28.07
CA ASP A 422 18.26 38.97 -28.63
C ASP A 422 17.61 37.94 -27.67
N GLY A 423 17.54 38.27 -26.37
CA GLY A 423 16.82 37.47 -25.38
C GLY A 423 15.30 37.60 -25.51
N ALA A 424 14.80 38.72 -26.05
CA ALA A 424 13.36 39.02 -26.08
C ALA A 424 12.56 38.10 -27.00
N ARG A 425 13.17 37.52 -28.04
CA ARG A 425 12.50 36.63 -29.00
C ARG A 425 12.52 35.16 -28.57
N ARG A 426 13.62 34.69 -27.97
CA ARG A 426 13.70 33.35 -27.33
C ARG A 426 12.92 33.29 -26.02
N ALA A 427 12.93 34.35 -25.21
CA ALA A 427 12.11 34.45 -24.03
C ALA A 427 10.62 34.49 -24.36
N ARG A 428 10.17 35.10 -25.46
CA ARG A 428 8.74 35.04 -25.84
C ARG A 428 8.26 33.63 -26.22
N LEU A 429 9.10 32.83 -26.87
CA LEU A 429 8.76 31.45 -27.26
C LEU A 429 8.85 30.47 -26.09
N SER A 430 9.87 30.59 -25.22
CA SER A 430 9.96 29.81 -23.96
C SER A 430 8.87 30.25 -22.98
N VAL A 431 8.61 31.55 -22.82
CA VAL A 431 7.49 32.02 -21.99
C VAL A 431 6.17 31.53 -22.59
N MET A 432 5.94 31.47 -23.90
CA MET A 432 4.70 30.88 -24.42
C MET A 432 4.57 29.37 -24.15
N SER A 433 5.65 28.57 -24.24
CA SER A 433 5.59 27.14 -23.92
C SER A 433 5.56 26.87 -22.42
N ASP A 434 6.31 27.64 -21.63
CA ASP A 434 6.33 27.58 -20.16
C ASP A 434 5.00 28.10 -19.60
N THR A 435 4.37 29.11 -20.21
CA THR A 435 3.01 29.55 -19.84
C THR A 435 1.96 28.52 -20.23
N ALA A 436 2.10 27.84 -21.38
CA ALA A 436 1.20 26.76 -21.78
C ALA A 436 1.35 25.51 -20.88
N GLU A 437 2.58 25.18 -20.48
CA GLU A 437 2.89 24.05 -19.60
C GLU A 437 2.59 24.39 -18.13
N HIS A 438 2.82 25.63 -17.69
CA HIS A 438 2.33 26.13 -16.41
C HIS A 438 0.82 26.18 -16.38
N ALA A 439 0.15 26.65 -17.45
CA ALA A 439 -1.30 26.62 -17.56
C ALA A 439 -1.79 25.18 -17.50
N ALA A 440 -1.21 24.23 -18.24
CA ALA A 440 -1.59 22.82 -18.15
C ALA A 440 -1.31 22.20 -16.76
N LYS A 441 -0.22 22.57 -16.09
CA LYS A 441 0.13 22.13 -14.72
C LYS A 441 -0.68 22.83 -13.63
N GLU A 442 -1.12 24.07 -13.84
CA GLU A 442 -2.04 24.80 -12.98
C GLU A 442 -3.46 24.31 -13.19
N THR A 443 -3.92 24.12 -14.43
CA THR A 443 -5.18 23.44 -14.74
C THR A 443 -5.17 22.03 -14.15
N GLY A 444 -4.09 21.26 -14.26
CA GLY A 444 -3.96 19.95 -13.61
C GLY A 444 -3.99 20.02 -12.08
N ARG A 445 -3.34 21.03 -11.46
CA ARG A 445 -3.38 21.25 -10.00
C ARG A 445 -4.71 21.82 -9.52
N GLN A 446 -5.37 22.65 -10.31
CA GLN A 446 -6.70 23.21 -10.06
C GLN A 446 -7.77 22.14 -10.25
N VAL A 447 -7.64 21.24 -11.23
CA VAL A 447 -8.48 20.05 -11.41
C VAL A 447 -8.30 19.09 -10.23
N ARG A 448 -7.07 18.92 -9.73
CA ARG A 448 -6.81 18.08 -8.55
C ARG A 448 -7.30 18.72 -7.23
N ARG A 449 -7.18 20.04 -7.08
CA ARG A 449 -7.79 20.81 -5.98
C ARG A 449 -9.32 20.90 -6.10
N ALA A 450 -9.87 20.88 -7.32
CA ALA A 450 -11.31 20.80 -7.56
C ALA A 450 -11.85 19.39 -7.29
N ALA A 451 -11.05 18.35 -7.51
CA ALA A 451 -11.33 16.99 -7.11
C ALA A 451 -11.31 16.78 -5.58
N ASP A 452 -10.60 17.61 -4.82
CA ASP A 452 -10.67 17.63 -3.35
C ASP A 452 -11.71 18.63 -2.80
N SER A 453 -12.55 19.21 -3.65
CA SER A 453 -13.52 20.25 -3.25
C SER A 453 -14.86 19.70 -2.79
N ARG A 454 -15.60 20.47 -1.98
CA ARG A 454 -16.97 20.15 -1.52
C ARG A 454 -17.94 19.79 -2.66
N TRP A 455 -17.71 20.27 -3.87
CA TRP A 455 -18.48 19.92 -5.07
C TRP A 455 -18.26 18.48 -5.58
N PHE A 456 -17.08 17.91 -5.34
CA PHE A 456 -16.73 16.52 -5.68
C PHE A 456 -17.47 15.51 -4.81
N GLU A 457 -17.53 15.77 -3.50
CA GLU A 457 -18.31 14.96 -2.58
C GLU A 457 -19.81 15.05 -2.93
N ILE A 458 -20.32 16.25 -3.24
CA ILE A 458 -21.72 16.46 -3.61
C ILE A 458 -22.09 15.69 -4.88
N THR A 459 -21.26 15.73 -5.93
CA THR A 459 -21.55 15.06 -7.21
C THR A 459 -21.43 13.53 -7.12
N ALA A 460 -20.43 13.01 -6.42
CA ALA A 460 -20.31 11.56 -6.18
C ALA A 460 -21.49 11.01 -5.35
N ARG A 461 -21.93 11.77 -4.33
CA ARG A 461 -23.12 11.43 -3.53
C ARG A 461 -24.40 11.54 -4.35
N ALA A 462 -24.53 12.54 -5.23
CA ALA A 462 -25.65 12.67 -6.16
C ALA A 462 -25.72 11.48 -7.14
N GLY A 463 -24.57 10.96 -7.60
CA GLY A 463 -24.50 9.76 -8.43
C GLY A 463 -25.03 8.50 -7.72
N PHE A 464 -24.78 8.33 -6.43
CA PHE A 464 -25.36 7.24 -5.64
C PHE A 464 -26.88 7.39 -5.45
N VAL A 465 -27.37 8.63 -5.29
CA VAL A 465 -28.81 8.93 -5.23
C VAL A 465 -29.49 8.59 -6.57
N GLY A 466 -28.95 9.06 -7.69
CA GLY A 466 -29.48 8.75 -9.02
C GLY A 466 -29.48 7.25 -9.31
N SER A 467 -28.39 6.56 -8.95
CA SER A 467 -28.33 5.09 -9.03
C SER A 467 -29.39 4.42 -8.16
N GLY A 468 -29.64 4.94 -6.95
CA GLY A 468 -30.68 4.45 -6.06
C GLY A 468 -32.08 4.53 -6.68
N ILE A 469 -32.42 5.68 -7.27
CA ILE A 469 -33.72 5.91 -7.94
C ILE A 469 -33.93 4.94 -9.10
N VAL A 470 -32.94 4.79 -9.98
CA VAL A 470 -33.04 3.87 -11.13
C VAL A 470 -33.25 2.42 -10.67
N HIS A 471 -32.53 1.96 -9.65
CA HIS A 471 -32.70 0.59 -9.14
C HIS A 471 -34.03 0.40 -8.40
N LEU A 472 -34.55 1.44 -7.73
CA LEU A 472 -35.89 1.38 -7.15
C LEU A 472 -36.97 1.21 -8.22
N LEU A 473 -36.87 1.96 -9.32
CA LEU A 473 -37.82 1.87 -10.43
C LEU A 473 -37.73 0.52 -11.15
N ILE A 474 -36.53 0.03 -11.45
CA ILE A 474 -36.33 -1.30 -12.04
C ILE A 474 -36.92 -2.38 -11.11
N GLY A 475 -36.68 -2.28 -9.80
CA GLY A 475 -37.23 -3.23 -8.83
C GLY A 475 -38.76 -3.19 -8.76
N TYR A 476 -39.34 -1.99 -8.78
CA TYR A 476 -40.79 -1.79 -8.84
C TYR A 476 -41.40 -2.39 -10.11
N LEU A 477 -40.79 -2.15 -11.27
CA LEU A 477 -41.27 -2.65 -12.55
C LEU A 477 -41.14 -4.16 -12.68
N ALA A 478 -40.04 -4.74 -12.19
CA ALA A 478 -39.88 -6.19 -12.12
C ALA A 478 -40.98 -6.84 -11.27
N ILE A 479 -41.34 -6.24 -10.13
CA ILE A 479 -42.42 -6.73 -9.27
C ILE A 479 -43.78 -6.59 -9.96
N LEU A 480 -44.08 -5.45 -10.58
CA LEU A 480 -45.33 -5.25 -11.33
C LEU A 480 -45.49 -6.24 -12.50
N LEU A 481 -44.39 -6.49 -13.22
CA LEU A 481 -44.34 -7.48 -14.29
C LEU A 481 -44.56 -8.90 -13.74
N GLY A 482 -43.95 -9.24 -12.60
CA GLY A 482 -44.15 -10.53 -11.93
C GLY A 482 -45.58 -10.76 -11.45
N ILE A 483 -46.21 -9.75 -10.85
CA ILE A 483 -47.59 -9.85 -10.30
C ILE A 483 -48.66 -9.80 -11.40
N GLY A 484 -48.29 -9.45 -12.64
CA GLY A 484 -49.19 -9.45 -13.79
C GLY A 484 -49.96 -8.14 -14.00
N ASN A 485 -49.60 -7.08 -13.29
CA ASN A 485 -50.22 -5.75 -13.42
C ASN A 485 -49.58 -4.87 -14.52
N ALA A 486 -48.52 -5.36 -15.18
CA ALA A 486 -47.89 -4.72 -16.34
C ALA A 486 -48.08 -5.59 -17.60
N SER A 487 -48.41 -4.96 -18.72
CA SER A 487 -48.52 -5.60 -20.03
C SER A 487 -47.16 -6.13 -20.50
N SER A 488 -47.14 -7.34 -21.04
CA SER A 488 -45.97 -7.92 -21.73
C SER A 488 -45.58 -7.01 -22.89
N GLY A 489 -44.35 -6.49 -22.89
CA GLY A 489 -43.84 -5.55 -23.90
C GLY A 489 -43.53 -4.13 -23.38
N GLY A 490 -43.73 -3.84 -22.08
CA GLY A 490 -43.23 -2.61 -21.46
C GLY A 490 -41.75 -2.74 -21.07
N GLU A 491 -40.95 -1.70 -21.35
CA GLU A 491 -39.54 -1.67 -20.97
C GLU A 491 -39.39 -1.70 -19.43
N THR A 492 -38.76 -2.77 -18.90
CA THR A 492 -38.51 -2.94 -17.47
C THR A 492 -37.03 -2.78 -17.10
N ASP A 493 -36.24 -2.29 -18.04
CA ASP A 493 -34.81 -2.03 -17.91
C ASP A 493 -34.52 -0.54 -17.62
N GLN A 494 -33.28 -0.09 -17.84
CA GLN A 494 -32.88 1.28 -17.56
C GLN A 494 -33.62 2.31 -18.41
N SER A 495 -33.95 2.01 -19.67
CA SER A 495 -34.66 2.92 -20.56
C SER A 495 -36.12 3.10 -20.13
N GLY A 496 -36.79 2.01 -19.75
CA GLY A 496 -38.14 2.08 -19.18
C GLY A 496 -38.21 2.86 -17.86
N ALA A 497 -37.20 2.72 -17.00
CA ALA A 497 -37.09 3.52 -15.78
C ALA A 497 -36.88 5.01 -16.06
N LEU A 498 -36.04 5.38 -17.04
CA LEU A 498 -35.82 6.77 -17.44
C LEU A 498 -37.04 7.37 -18.14
N GLN A 499 -37.77 6.58 -18.93
CA GLN A 499 -39.02 6.99 -19.56
C GLN A 499 -40.11 7.31 -18.52
N GLN A 500 -40.23 6.50 -17.47
CA GLN A 500 -41.18 6.78 -16.39
C GLN A 500 -40.80 8.01 -15.58
N ILE A 501 -39.50 8.24 -15.37
CA ILE A 501 -39.05 9.50 -14.78
C ILE A 501 -39.48 10.66 -15.68
N ALA A 502 -39.25 10.59 -17.00
CA ALA A 502 -39.64 11.64 -17.95
C ALA A 502 -41.14 11.97 -17.92
N ALA A 503 -41.99 10.98 -17.64
CA ALA A 503 -43.45 11.10 -17.64
C ALA A 503 -44.04 11.78 -16.38
N VAL A 504 -43.27 11.87 -15.28
CA VAL A 504 -43.73 12.48 -14.02
C VAL A 504 -43.43 13.99 -14.01
N PRO A 505 -44.30 14.85 -13.44
CA PRO A 505 -44.01 16.28 -13.26
C PRO A 505 -42.68 16.51 -12.51
N GLY A 506 -41.77 17.30 -13.10
CA GLY A 506 -40.40 17.49 -12.57
C GLY A 506 -39.39 16.41 -12.98
N GLY A 507 -39.84 15.39 -13.71
CA GLY A 507 -39.05 14.29 -14.23
C GLY A 507 -37.87 14.70 -15.10
N VAL A 508 -38.09 15.64 -16.02
CA VAL A 508 -37.04 16.19 -16.89
C VAL A 508 -35.91 16.83 -16.08
N PHE A 509 -36.23 17.53 -14.99
CA PHE A 509 -35.22 18.10 -14.08
C PHE A 509 -34.42 17.00 -13.36
N LEU A 510 -35.09 15.93 -12.91
CA LEU A 510 -34.44 14.79 -12.29
C LEU A 510 -33.52 14.03 -13.28
N LEU A 511 -33.93 13.90 -14.54
CA LEU A 511 -33.11 13.31 -15.61
C LEU A 511 -31.85 14.13 -15.86
N TRP A 512 -31.95 15.47 -15.88
CA TRP A 512 -30.77 16.34 -15.97
C TRP A 512 -29.84 16.18 -14.78
N LEU A 513 -30.37 16.02 -13.56
CA LEU A 513 -29.55 15.79 -12.37
C LEU A 513 -28.80 14.46 -12.44
N ILE A 514 -29.46 13.41 -12.92
CA ILE A 514 -28.85 12.08 -13.15
C ILE A 514 -27.79 12.18 -14.26
N ALA A 515 -28.11 12.82 -15.38
CA ALA A 515 -27.22 12.98 -16.53
C ALA A 515 -25.94 13.73 -16.14
N VAL A 516 -26.07 14.88 -15.49
CA VAL A 516 -24.93 15.70 -15.05
C VAL A 516 -24.10 14.98 -13.99
N GLY A 517 -24.74 14.35 -13.00
CA GLY A 517 -24.04 13.62 -11.93
C GLY A 517 -23.23 12.42 -12.44
N THR A 518 -23.79 11.65 -13.37
CA THR A 518 -23.12 10.48 -13.96
C THR A 518 -22.10 10.86 -15.03
N ALA A 519 -22.32 11.94 -15.79
CA ALA A 519 -21.33 12.50 -16.70
C ALA A 519 -20.07 12.97 -15.95
N ALA A 520 -20.24 13.68 -14.83
CA ALA A 520 -19.11 14.11 -14.00
C ALA A 520 -18.29 12.92 -13.46
N LEU A 521 -18.98 11.85 -13.03
CA LEU A 521 -18.33 10.61 -12.59
C LEU A 521 -17.58 9.90 -13.74
N THR A 522 -18.14 9.92 -14.94
CA THR A 522 -17.52 9.36 -16.14
C THR A 522 -16.22 10.08 -16.47
N VAL A 523 -16.25 11.42 -16.51
CA VAL A 523 -15.05 12.24 -16.75
C VAL A 523 -13.97 11.93 -15.72
N ARG A 524 -14.32 11.80 -14.43
CA ARG A 524 -13.37 11.42 -13.39
C ARG A 524 -12.75 10.05 -13.64
N LEU A 525 -13.56 9.03 -13.94
CA LEU A 525 -13.07 7.66 -14.15
C LEU A 525 -12.16 7.58 -15.39
N VAL A 526 -12.44 8.37 -16.43
CA VAL A 526 -11.56 8.52 -17.60
C VAL A 526 -10.25 9.21 -17.20
N VAL A 527 -10.30 10.30 -16.42
CA VAL A 527 -9.10 10.97 -15.92
C VAL A 527 -8.28 10.05 -15.01
N GLU A 528 -8.90 9.27 -14.13
CA GLU A 528 -8.21 8.29 -13.29
C GLU A 528 -7.61 7.14 -14.11
N ALA A 529 -8.30 6.68 -15.16
CA ALA A 529 -7.76 5.67 -16.07
C ALA A 529 -6.54 6.18 -16.87
N ILE A 530 -6.55 7.46 -17.27
CA ILE A 530 -5.47 8.09 -18.06
C ILE A 530 -4.30 8.55 -17.16
N VAL A 531 -4.60 9.14 -16.00
CA VAL A 531 -3.62 9.85 -15.13
C VAL A 531 -3.26 9.05 -13.87
N GLY A 532 -4.17 8.24 -13.35
CA GLY A 532 -4.08 7.61 -12.03
C GLY A 532 -3.20 6.36 -11.96
N GLY A 533 -2.88 5.72 -13.08
CA GLY A 533 -1.93 4.60 -13.13
C GLY A 533 -0.62 5.05 -13.76
N ARG A 534 0.49 5.00 -13.02
CA ARG A 534 1.87 5.07 -13.55
C ARG A 534 2.69 3.82 -13.19
N SER A 535 2.02 2.68 -13.02
CA SER A 535 2.70 1.39 -12.87
C SER A 535 2.31 0.47 -14.03
N ASP A 536 3.30 0.06 -14.82
CA ASP A 536 3.17 -0.95 -15.89
C ASP A 536 3.14 -2.38 -15.32
N THR A 537 2.42 -2.55 -14.22
CA THR A 537 2.16 -3.85 -13.61
C THR A 537 0.82 -4.37 -14.11
N THR A 538 0.65 -5.69 -14.21
CA THR A 538 -0.64 -6.33 -14.56
C THR A 538 -1.78 -5.88 -13.65
N ARG A 539 -1.50 -5.60 -12.36
CA ARG A 539 -2.48 -5.02 -11.42
C ARG A 539 -2.82 -3.56 -11.74
N GLY A 540 -1.86 -2.75 -12.19
CA GLY A 540 -2.10 -1.38 -12.65
C GLY A 540 -2.97 -1.35 -13.90
N TRP A 541 -2.70 -2.24 -14.86
CA TRP A 541 -3.54 -2.42 -16.04
C TRP A 541 -4.94 -2.94 -15.71
N LEU A 542 -5.08 -3.88 -14.77
CA LEU A 542 -6.39 -4.36 -14.32
C LEU A 542 -7.19 -3.27 -13.60
N ALA A 543 -6.53 -2.40 -12.84
CA ALA A 543 -7.17 -1.25 -12.20
C ALA A 543 -7.64 -0.22 -13.24
N ARG A 544 -6.79 0.11 -14.23
CA ARG A 544 -7.18 0.97 -15.37
C ARG A 544 -8.37 0.38 -16.13
N LEU A 545 -8.32 -0.91 -16.46
CA LEU A 545 -9.41 -1.60 -17.14
C LEU A 545 -10.72 -1.53 -16.34
N LYS A 546 -10.64 -1.69 -15.01
CA LYS A 546 -11.80 -1.56 -14.12
C LYS A 546 -12.38 -0.14 -14.14
N ASP A 547 -11.54 0.90 -14.15
CA ASP A 547 -12.02 2.28 -14.15
C ASP A 547 -12.56 2.69 -15.53
N VAL A 548 -11.93 2.23 -16.63
CA VAL A 548 -12.48 2.34 -17.99
C VAL A 548 -13.84 1.65 -18.09
N ALA A 549 -13.97 0.41 -17.59
CA ALA A 549 -15.23 -0.32 -17.62
C ALA A 549 -16.35 0.42 -16.86
N LYS A 550 -16.05 0.98 -15.68
CA LYS A 550 -17.02 1.83 -14.97
C LYS A 550 -17.34 3.11 -15.74
N ALA A 551 -16.34 3.75 -16.36
CA ALA A 551 -16.54 4.99 -17.12
C ALA A 551 -17.51 4.77 -18.28
N VAL A 552 -17.36 3.66 -19.01
CA VAL A 552 -18.28 3.28 -20.08
C VAL A 552 -19.71 3.12 -19.53
N VAL A 553 -19.89 2.38 -18.44
CA VAL A 553 -21.22 2.16 -17.84
C VAL A 553 -21.87 3.48 -17.41
N TYR A 554 -21.16 4.34 -16.69
CA TYR A 554 -21.71 5.63 -16.25
C TYR A 554 -21.91 6.61 -17.40
N GLY A 555 -21.08 6.53 -18.45
CA GLY A 555 -21.21 7.35 -19.65
C GLY A 555 -22.47 7.01 -20.44
N VAL A 556 -22.78 5.72 -20.57
CA VAL A 556 -24.04 5.25 -21.17
C VAL A 556 -25.24 5.75 -20.36
N ILE A 557 -25.22 5.60 -19.03
CA ILE A 557 -26.30 6.10 -18.16
C ILE A 557 -26.49 7.62 -18.32
N ALA A 558 -25.39 8.38 -18.40
CA ALA A 558 -25.43 9.83 -18.59
C ALA A 558 -26.04 10.22 -19.93
N TYR A 559 -25.62 9.55 -21.01
CA TYR A 559 -26.14 9.76 -22.35
C TYR A 559 -27.63 9.41 -22.43
N SER A 560 -28.04 8.25 -21.91
CA SER A 560 -29.45 7.83 -21.89
C SER A 560 -30.32 8.79 -21.08
N ALA A 561 -29.87 9.21 -19.89
CA ALA A 561 -30.63 10.18 -19.09
C ALA A 561 -30.79 11.53 -19.82
N ALA A 562 -29.73 12.01 -20.49
CA ALA A 562 -29.78 13.23 -21.30
C ALA A 562 -30.69 13.09 -22.54
N SER A 563 -30.64 11.95 -23.24
CA SER A 563 -31.48 11.71 -24.42
C SER A 563 -32.96 11.70 -24.06
N TYR A 564 -33.33 11.07 -22.94
CA TYR A 564 -34.72 11.11 -22.43
C TYR A 564 -35.11 12.50 -21.93
N ALA A 565 -34.20 13.25 -21.31
CA ALA A 565 -34.45 14.65 -20.90
C ALA A 565 -34.69 15.59 -22.09
N LEU A 566 -34.06 15.30 -23.23
CA LEU A 566 -34.20 16.02 -24.50
C LEU A 566 -35.37 15.53 -25.36
N GLY A 567 -36.10 14.49 -24.92
CA GLY A 567 -37.20 13.89 -25.69
C GLY A 567 -36.75 13.00 -26.86
N ALA A 568 -35.47 12.64 -26.93
CA ALA A 568 -34.85 11.82 -27.98
C ALA A 568 -34.46 10.41 -27.49
N GLY A 569 -35.09 9.90 -26.43
CA GLY A 569 -34.79 8.58 -25.86
C GLY A 569 -35.11 7.45 -26.83
N SER A 570 -34.15 6.54 -27.03
CA SER A 570 -34.33 5.30 -27.80
C SER A 570 -34.28 4.07 -26.88
N SER A 571 -34.97 3.01 -27.28
CA SER A 571 -35.06 1.78 -26.49
C SER A 571 -33.71 1.04 -26.44
N SER A 572 -33.28 0.66 -25.24
CA SER A 572 -32.02 -0.09 -25.02
C SER A 572 -32.08 -1.50 -25.60
N SER A 573 -33.27 -2.10 -25.68
CA SER A 573 -33.49 -3.42 -26.27
C SER A 573 -33.32 -3.42 -27.79
N SER A 574 -33.88 -2.44 -28.51
CA SER A 574 -33.72 -2.34 -29.97
C SER A 574 -32.28 -2.04 -30.40
N SER A 575 -31.57 -1.22 -29.61
CA SER A 575 -30.16 -0.92 -29.85
C SER A 575 -29.26 -2.13 -29.56
N SER A 576 -29.57 -2.92 -28.52
CA SER A 576 -28.86 -4.18 -28.19
C SER A 576 -29.08 -5.24 -29.27
N GLN A 577 -30.32 -5.44 -29.72
CA GLN A 577 -30.66 -6.35 -30.82
C GLN A 577 -29.99 -5.93 -32.13
N SER A 578 -30.00 -4.64 -32.47
CA SER A 578 -29.32 -4.13 -33.68
C SER A 578 -27.80 -4.33 -33.61
N ALA A 579 -27.20 -4.13 -32.44
CA ALA A 579 -25.77 -4.38 -32.23
C ALA A 579 -25.43 -5.86 -32.31
N ALA A 580 -26.25 -6.74 -31.74
CA ALA A 580 -26.09 -8.18 -31.82
C ALA A 580 -26.27 -8.70 -33.25
N ALA A 581 -27.26 -8.20 -33.99
CA ALA A 581 -27.48 -8.53 -35.40
C ALA A 581 -26.27 -8.11 -36.27
N LYS A 582 -25.74 -6.90 -36.06
CA LYS A 582 -24.50 -6.44 -36.73
C LYS A 582 -23.30 -7.31 -36.36
N THR A 583 -23.21 -7.75 -35.10
CA THR A 583 -22.12 -8.60 -34.62
C THR A 583 -22.22 -9.99 -35.24
N LEU A 584 -23.39 -10.63 -35.23
CA LEU A 584 -23.63 -11.93 -35.86
C LEU A 584 -23.39 -11.91 -37.38
N ALA A 585 -23.62 -10.77 -38.04
CA ALA A 585 -23.32 -10.57 -39.45
C ALA A 585 -21.81 -10.49 -39.76
N THR A 586 -20.94 -10.35 -38.76
CA THR A 586 -19.48 -10.34 -38.95
C THR A 586 -18.85 -11.72 -38.78
N PRO A 587 -17.82 -12.09 -39.57
CA PRO A 587 -17.07 -13.33 -39.37
C PRO A 587 -16.48 -13.39 -37.95
N GLY A 588 -16.85 -14.42 -37.18
CA GLY A 588 -16.45 -14.56 -35.77
C GLY A 588 -17.41 -13.89 -34.75
N GLY A 589 -18.52 -13.31 -35.20
CA GLY A 589 -19.52 -12.64 -34.37
C GLY A 589 -20.10 -13.49 -33.23
N VAL A 590 -20.31 -14.79 -33.49
CA VAL A 590 -20.76 -15.76 -32.48
C VAL A 590 -19.78 -15.85 -31.30
N PHE A 591 -18.46 -15.85 -31.58
CA PHE A 591 -17.44 -15.89 -30.52
C PHE A 591 -17.43 -14.61 -29.68
N VAL A 592 -17.67 -13.46 -30.32
CA VAL A 592 -17.78 -12.16 -29.63
C VAL A 592 -18.98 -12.15 -28.67
N LEU A 593 -20.14 -12.64 -29.10
CA LEU A 593 -21.33 -12.73 -28.25
C LEU A 593 -21.16 -13.75 -27.12
N LEU A 594 -20.55 -14.91 -27.39
CA LEU A 594 -20.22 -15.89 -26.37
C LEU A 594 -19.26 -15.32 -25.31
N LEU A 595 -18.24 -14.58 -25.73
CA LEU A 595 -17.31 -13.91 -24.83
C LEU A 595 -18.01 -12.82 -24.00
N ALA A 596 -18.87 -12.02 -24.62
CA ALA A 596 -19.65 -10.99 -23.93
C ALA A 596 -20.59 -11.60 -22.89
N GLY A 597 -21.29 -12.69 -23.23
CA GLY A 597 -22.13 -13.47 -22.32
C GLY A 597 -21.34 -14.05 -21.15
N ALA A 598 -20.16 -14.65 -21.42
CA ALA A 598 -19.29 -15.21 -20.39
C ALA A 598 -18.77 -14.13 -19.41
N ILE A 599 -18.40 -12.95 -19.92
CA ILE A 599 -17.99 -11.81 -19.09
C ILE A 599 -19.15 -11.34 -18.21
N ALA A 600 -20.36 -11.20 -18.77
CA ALA A 600 -21.55 -10.81 -18.01
C ALA A 600 -21.86 -11.82 -16.90
N VAL A 601 -21.82 -13.13 -17.17
CA VAL A 601 -21.99 -14.19 -16.17
C VAL A 601 -20.93 -14.08 -15.07
N ALA A 602 -19.65 -13.91 -15.42
CA ALA A 602 -18.57 -13.76 -14.45
C ALA A 602 -18.76 -12.51 -13.55
N VAL A 603 -19.20 -11.39 -14.13
CA VAL A 603 -19.53 -10.17 -13.39
C VAL A 603 -20.71 -10.42 -12.45
N GLY A 604 -21.77 -11.08 -12.91
CA GLY A 604 -22.94 -11.44 -12.11
C GLY A 604 -22.57 -12.31 -10.90
N ILE A 605 -21.78 -13.36 -11.11
CA ILE A 605 -21.25 -14.20 -10.03
C ILE A 605 -20.41 -13.37 -9.04
N GLY A 606 -19.56 -12.48 -9.55
CA GLY A 606 -18.77 -11.57 -8.72
C GLY A 606 -19.63 -10.69 -7.80
N LEU A 607 -20.76 -10.19 -8.29
CA LEU A 607 -21.72 -9.41 -7.50
C LEU A 607 -22.37 -10.25 -6.40
N VAL A 608 -22.79 -11.48 -6.71
CA VAL A 608 -23.33 -12.43 -5.70
C VAL A 608 -22.28 -12.70 -4.62
N VAL A 609 -21.03 -12.96 -5.00
CA VAL A 609 -19.92 -13.20 -4.06
C VAL A 609 -19.67 -11.97 -3.17
N ILE A 610 -19.75 -10.76 -3.71
CA ILE A 610 -19.64 -9.52 -2.91
C ILE A 610 -20.75 -9.44 -1.87
N GLY A 611 -21.99 -9.79 -2.25
CA GLY A 611 -23.14 -9.86 -1.35
C GLY A 611 -22.92 -10.88 -0.23
N CYS A 612 -22.64 -12.13 -0.57
CA CYS A 612 -22.44 -13.22 0.39
C CYS A 612 -21.27 -12.96 1.35
N ARG A 613 -20.13 -12.47 0.84
CA ARG A 613 -18.95 -12.15 1.66
C ARG A 613 -19.05 -10.82 2.40
N ARG A 614 -20.12 -10.05 2.18
CA ARG A 614 -20.33 -8.71 2.74
C ARG A 614 -19.16 -7.75 2.45
N SER A 615 -18.44 -7.98 1.36
CA SER A 615 -17.21 -7.26 1.00
C SER A 615 -17.46 -5.76 0.73
N PHE A 616 -18.70 -5.41 0.38
CA PHE A 616 -19.13 -4.02 0.19
C PHE A 616 -18.98 -3.17 1.46
N ARG A 617 -18.98 -3.79 2.66
CA ARG A 617 -18.77 -3.09 3.94
C ARG A 617 -17.40 -2.40 4.03
N LYS A 618 -16.43 -2.76 3.20
CA LYS A 618 -15.11 -2.10 3.14
C LYS A 618 -15.18 -0.70 2.50
N GLN A 619 -16.26 -0.39 1.78
CA GLN A 619 -16.43 0.84 1.01
C GLN A 619 -17.26 1.91 1.73
N ILE A 620 -17.79 1.60 2.92
CA ILE A 620 -18.64 2.51 3.71
C ILE A 620 -18.11 2.63 5.15
N THR A 621 -18.27 3.82 5.74
CA THR A 621 -18.08 4.04 7.17
C THR A 621 -19.27 3.48 7.93
N ARG A 622 -19.01 2.63 8.92
CA ARG A 622 -20.06 1.85 9.59
C ARG A 622 -20.91 2.74 10.49
N PRO A 623 -22.24 2.81 10.29
CA PRO A 623 -23.12 3.45 11.25
C PRO A 623 -23.24 2.61 12.54
N SER A 624 -23.50 3.23 13.68
CA SER A 624 -23.63 2.54 14.96
C SER A 624 -25.02 1.93 15.17
N GLY A 625 -25.11 0.81 15.90
CA GLY A 625 -26.37 0.23 16.37
C GLY A 625 -27.20 -0.50 15.30
N GLN A 626 -28.53 -0.39 15.39
CA GLN A 626 -29.48 -1.10 14.53
C GLN A 626 -29.34 -0.75 13.03
N LEU A 627 -28.80 0.44 12.73
CA LEU A 627 -28.63 0.92 11.37
C LEU A 627 -27.58 0.11 10.58
N ASP A 628 -26.51 -0.39 11.21
CA ASP A 628 -25.52 -1.27 10.53
C ASP A 628 -26.18 -2.56 10.03
N ARG A 629 -27.08 -3.12 10.85
CA ARG A 629 -27.79 -4.35 10.53
C ARG A 629 -28.69 -4.13 9.31
N VAL A 630 -29.45 -3.03 9.30
CA VAL A 630 -30.34 -2.66 8.17
C VAL A 630 -29.52 -2.44 6.89
N VAL A 631 -28.47 -1.61 6.93
CA VAL A 631 -27.61 -1.35 5.76
C VAL A 631 -26.97 -2.62 5.21
N THR A 632 -26.64 -3.55 6.10
CA THR A 632 -26.05 -4.83 5.72
C THR A 632 -27.04 -5.76 5.06
N VAL A 633 -28.24 -5.90 5.61
CA VAL A 633 -29.28 -6.74 5.01
C VAL A 633 -29.63 -6.19 3.62
N LEU A 634 -29.84 -4.87 3.51
CA LEU A 634 -30.10 -4.21 2.23
C LEU A 634 -28.96 -4.43 1.22
N GLY A 635 -27.70 -4.32 1.65
CA GLY A 635 -26.55 -4.57 0.80
C GLY A 635 -26.45 -6.03 0.35
N VAL A 636 -26.63 -7.00 1.25
CA VAL A 636 -26.57 -8.44 0.93
C VAL A 636 -27.66 -8.80 -0.08
N VAL A 637 -28.91 -8.46 0.23
CA VAL A 637 -30.07 -8.74 -0.64
C VAL A 637 -29.91 -8.03 -1.98
N GLY A 638 -29.43 -6.78 -1.97
CA GLY A 638 -29.25 -5.98 -3.17
C GLY A 638 -28.17 -6.49 -4.12
N TYR A 639 -26.99 -6.84 -3.61
CA TYR A 639 -25.90 -7.37 -4.44
C TYR A 639 -26.22 -8.75 -5.00
N ILE A 640 -26.92 -9.60 -4.24
CA ILE A 640 -27.35 -10.93 -4.70
C ILE A 640 -28.39 -10.80 -5.82
N GLY A 641 -29.47 -10.03 -5.61
CA GLY A 641 -30.52 -9.88 -6.61
C GLY A 641 -30.02 -9.26 -7.93
N LYS A 642 -29.15 -8.25 -7.83
CA LYS A 642 -28.50 -7.67 -9.01
C LYS A 642 -27.57 -8.65 -9.71
N GLY A 643 -26.82 -9.45 -8.94
CA GLY A 643 -25.92 -10.46 -9.48
C GLY A 643 -26.67 -11.53 -10.28
N ILE A 644 -27.76 -12.05 -9.73
CA ILE A 644 -28.64 -13.03 -10.40
C ILE A 644 -29.17 -12.47 -11.72
N ALA A 645 -29.68 -11.23 -11.71
CA ALA A 645 -30.21 -10.59 -12.91
C ALA A 645 -29.15 -10.44 -14.02
N VAL A 646 -27.91 -10.05 -13.66
CA VAL A 646 -26.80 -9.93 -14.62
C VAL A 646 -26.36 -11.30 -15.16
N VAL A 647 -26.40 -12.36 -14.34
CA VAL A 647 -26.12 -13.73 -14.82
C VAL A 647 -27.15 -14.15 -15.88
N ILE A 648 -28.43 -13.88 -15.65
CA ILE A 648 -29.51 -14.25 -16.59
C ILE A 648 -29.33 -13.52 -17.93
N VAL A 649 -29.06 -12.21 -17.91
CA VAL A 649 -28.74 -11.44 -19.13
C VAL A 649 -27.52 -12.03 -19.84
N GLY A 650 -26.46 -12.39 -19.11
CA GLY A 650 -25.27 -13.00 -19.70
C GLY A 650 -25.54 -14.36 -20.36
N VAL A 651 -26.42 -15.17 -19.78
CA VAL A 651 -26.88 -16.43 -20.36
C VAL A 651 -27.66 -16.19 -21.64
N LEU A 652 -28.58 -15.21 -21.67
CA LEU A 652 -29.36 -14.89 -22.87
C LEU A 652 -28.47 -14.41 -24.02
N ILE A 653 -27.47 -13.56 -23.74
CA ILE A 653 -26.49 -13.12 -24.74
C ILE A 653 -25.69 -14.31 -25.29
N ALA A 654 -25.31 -15.27 -24.44
CA ALA A 654 -24.62 -16.47 -24.88
C ALA A 654 -25.53 -17.38 -25.74
N VAL A 655 -26.80 -17.54 -25.36
CA VAL A 655 -27.82 -18.29 -26.12
C VAL A 655 -28.05 -17.65 -27.48
N ALA A 656 -28.14 -16.32 -27.56
CA ALA A 656 -28.26 -15.57 -28.80
C ALA A 656 -27.08 -15.82 -29.76
N GLY A 657 -25.86 -15.88 -29.21
CA GLY A 657 -24.67 -16.28 -29.96
C GLY A 657 -24.76 -17.71 -30.49
N LEU A 658 -25.11 -18.68 -29.64
CA LEU A 658 -25.20 -20.10 -30.01
C LEU A 658 -26.31 -20.38 -31.04
N GLN A 659 -27.45 -19.73 -30.89
CA GLN A 659 -28.61 -19.90 -31.77
C GLN A 659 -28.57 -18.99 -32.99
N SER A 660 -27.58 -18.08 -33.07
CA SER A 660 -27.49 -17.04 -34.10
C SER A 660 -28.78 -16.22 -34.26
N ASP A 661 -29.47 -16.02 -33.13
CA ASP A 661 -30.75 -15.33 -33.07
C ASP A 661 -30.56 -14.00 -32.31
N PRO A 662 -30.52 -12.85 -33.01
CA PRO A 662 -30.35 -11.54 -32.38
C PRO A 662 -31.53 -11.14 -31.48
N ASP A 663 -32.70 -11.77 -31.62
CA ASP A 663 -33.87 -11.47 -30.78
C ASP A 663 -33.67 -11.95 -29.33
N GLN A 664 -32.77 -12.92 -29.13
CA GLN A 664 -32.34 -13.40 -27.82
C GLN A 664 -31.26 -12.51 -27.17
N ALA A 665 -30.60 -11.63 -27.93
CA ALA A 665 -29.56 -10.71 -27.44
C ALA A 665 -30.17 -9.39 -26.95
N THR A 666 -31.07 -9.52 -26.00
CA THR A 666 -31.93 -8.45 -25.49
C THR A 666 -31.52 -8.01 -24.08
N GLY A 667 -32.09 -6.89 -23.63
CA GLY A 667 -31.73 -6.26 -22.37
C GLY A 667 -32.27 -6.99 -21.14
N LEU A 668 -32.30 -6.26 -20.02
CA LEU A 668 -32.82 -6.77 -18.75
C LEU A 668 -34.34 -7.07 -18.81
N ASP A 669 -35.04 -6.43 -19.74
CA ASP A 669 -36.47 -6.60 -20.02
C ASP A 669 -36.79 -8.01 -20.53
N ALA A 670 -36.09 -8.48 -21.56
CA ALA A 670 -36.26 -9.84 -22.05
C ALA A 670 -35.74 -10.89 -21.07
N ALA A 671 -34.74 -10.56 -20.25
CA ALA A 671 -34.35 -11.41 -19.13
C ALA A 671 -35.49 -11.60 -18.13
N PHE A 672 -36.26 -10.56 -17.85
CA PHE A 672 -37.41 -10.65 -16.96
C PHE A 672 -38.59 -11.38 -17.61
N ASP A 673 -38.84 -11.19 -18.90
CA ASP A 673 -39.86 -11.96 -19.63
C ASP A 673 -39.51 -13.44 -19.77
N ALA A 674 -38.23 -13.76 -20.04
CA ALA A 674 -37.73 -15.13 -20.08
C ALA A 674 -37.83 -15.81 -18.70
N VAL A 675 -37.52 -15.10 -17.62
CA VAL A 675 -37.73 -15.62 -16.26
C VAL A 675 -39.20 -15.81 -15.99
N ARG A 676 -40.05 -14.85 -16.33
CA ARG A 676 -41.50 -14.91 -16.10
C ARG A 676 -42.17 -16.09 -16.80
N SER A 677 -41.71 -16.46 -18.00
CA SER A 677 -42.27 -17.57 -18.79
C SER A 677 -41.90 -18.95 -18.25
N MET A 678 -40.92 -19.06 -17.34
CA MET A 678 -40.56 -20.32 -16.69
C MET A 678 -41.56 -20.72 -15.59
N PRO A 679 -41.75 -22.02 -15.32
CA PRO A 679 -42.51 -22.49 -14.16
C PRO A 679 -41.95 -21.93 -12.84
N GLY A 680 -42.77 -21.21 -12.08
CA GLY A 680 -42.33 -20.51 -10.85
C GLY A 680 -41.55 -19.21 -11.09
N GLY A 681 -41.40 -18.80 -12.35
CA GLY A 681 -40.68 -17.60 -12.80
C GLY A 681 -41.14 -16.30 -12.16
N VAL A 682 -42.43 -16.18 -11.88
CA VAL A 682 -43.03 -15.04 -11.17
C VAL A 682 -42.38 -14.82 -9.80
N PHE A 683 -42.13 -15.88 -9.02
CA PHE A 683 -41.52 -15.77 -7.70
C PHE A 683 -40.06 -15.34 -7.80
N VAL A 684 -39.34 -15.85 -8.80
CA VAL A 684 -37.95 -15.48 -9.08
C VAL A 684 -37.86 -14.01 -9.50
N LEU A 685 -38.77 -13.56 -10.36
CA LEU A 685 -38.82 -12.18 -10.82
C LEU A 685 -39.15 -11.20 -9.69
N VAL A 686 -40.10 -11.55 -8.81
CA VAL A 686 -40.40 -10.76 -7.62
C VAL A 686 -39.19 -10.72 -6.67
N ALA A 687 -38.49 -11.84 -6.48
CA ALA A 687 -37.27 -11.87 -5.65
C ALA A 687 -36.14 -11.01 -6.22
N ILE A 688 -35.94 -11.02 -7.54
CA ILE A 688 -35.01 -10.14 -8.23
C ILE A 688 -35.43 -8.67 -8.03
N GLY A 689 -36.72 -8.36 -8.18
CA GLY A 689 -37.27 -7.03 -7.95
C GLY A 689 -37.04 -6.53 -6.52
N ILE A 690 -37.26 -7.37 -5.50
CA ILE A 690 -36.93 -7.08 -4.10
C ILE A 690 -35.42 -6.81 -3.94
N GLY A 691 -34.57 -7.56 -4.64
CA GLY A 691 -33.14 -7.31 -4.72
C GLY A 691 -32.82 -5.92 -5.25
N PHE A 692 -33.38 -5.53 -6.39
CA PHE A 692 -33.20 -4.20 -6.96
C PHE A 692 -33.70 -3.08 -6.03
N LEU A 693 -34.86 -3.27 -5.38
CA LEU A 693 -35.37 -2.34 -4.36
C LEU A 693 -34.39 -2.20 -3.19
N ALA A 694 -33.91 -3.31 -2.63
CA ALA A 694 -32.96 -3.33 -1.52
C ALA A 694 -31.64 -2.64 -1.89
N PHE A 695 -31.14 -2.87 -3.11
CA PHE A 695 -29.95 -2.19 -3.64
C PHE A 695 -30.19 -0.69 -3.84
N GLY A 696 -31.40 -0.31 -4.28
CA GLY A 696 -31.83 1.06 -4.41
C GLY A 696 -31.73 1.80 -3.08
N VAL A 697 -32.38 1.28 -2.04
CA VAL A 697 -32.32 1.84 -0.67
C VAL A 697 -30.89 1.84 -0.12
N TYR A 698 -30.14 0.77 -0.33
CA TYR A 698 -28.71 0.69 0.04
C TYR A 698 -27.87 1.79 -0.63
N SER A 699 -28.18 2.18 -1.87
CA SER A 699 -27.45 3.23 -2.59
C SER A 699 -27.65 4.61 -1.96
N PHE A 700 -28.80 4.90 -1.36
CA PHE A 700 -28.98 6.12 -0.54
C PHE A 700 -28.10 6.10 0.72
N PHE A 701 -27.96 4.94 1.37
CA PHE A 701 -27.02 4.80 2.48
C PHE A 701 -25.56 4.98 2.03
N ARG A 702 -25.20 4.51 0.83
CA ARG A 702 -23.87 4.81 0.24
C ARG A 702 -23.68 6.28 -0.03
N ALA A 703 -24.71 7.01 -0.49
CA ALA A 703 -24.63 8.46 -0.66
C ALA A 703 -24.30 9.19 0.65
N ARG A 704 -24.63 8.63 1.82
CA ARG A 704 -24.33 9.23 3.13
C ARG A 704 -23.02 8.73 3.75
N PHE A 705 -22.71 7.44 3.58
CA PHE A 705 -21.67 6.75 4.34
C PHE A 705 -20.49 6.25 3.50
N ALA A 706 -20.46 6.48 2.19
CA ALA A 706 -19.32 6.12 1.36
C ALA A 706 -18.03 6.82 1.83
N ARG A 707 -16.93 6.07 1.84
CA ARG A 707 -15.57 6.62 2.00
C ARG A 707 -15.16 7.20 0.64
N LEU A 708 -15.39 8.50 0.44
CA LEU A 708 -15.13 9.22 -0.82
C LEU A 708 -13.75 9.89 -0.83
#